data_AF-A0A2X0KJ55-F1
#
_entry.id   AF-A0A2X0KJ55-F1
#
_cell.length_a   1.000
_cell.length_b   1.000
_cell.length_c   1.000
_cell.angle_alpha   90.00
_cell.angle_beta   90.00
_cell.angle_gamma   90.00
#
_symmetry.space_group_name_H-M   'P 1'
#
loop_
_entity.id
_entity.type
_entity.pdbx_description
1 polymer ?
#
loop_
_entity_poly.entity_id
_entity_poly.type
_entity_poly.pdbx_seq_one_letter_code
_entity_poly.pdbx_strand_id
1 'polypeptide(L)'
;MSFTPALGATEVVALSADTKAFYFTYTGSRSSPGIPEVWTNLSGTWTALAFATLPSPSSTEARADVHVASFDLSDATLGTYEFTYRKRHAESEYEWLGASGVNGTIEIVSASETTPRSGGRVELKTFALKDGESNAVESFDLDVAAQDWCEGVVWERSERIWFLTRQLHSGSPISSLSTEFEGQLLFLRGKSTSESPTPPILVLFPFTTDQVMSTIRGGEDKVWLRCMRDTGAPGAQGHVVVGRGVDGDLEKLVAECVKVAEKTLTGNLDQAMVKAPKEAKPSQGVRVCTWNALGYQAYKLSDVLKWLDVLLSPSTSSSLFAASLDTVLLDDGWQDIKQAPGRPGRTQQTLHSFGVRSTWYNVAGDAIQSSNPPSSPSNVAASPELADAVKRIKAKGIQRVGVWMTIAGYWDGLEPDGPMARYDLQRWNLHSDYWDEAIALWYVPSIGRLEDYYGDYFKSLKAAGVDFVKVDDQAHPDYLVSGGTDDVGELRHAMHRAMRKMSNQIFGDGTTIHCMAGSPRIWGGALALRKLNDTKSLIRNSDDYYPDQDDSHRWHIYLNGTNTILSRALELIPDFDMGEELNPWGQDYHVPFRSFSPAPTYSTDLMTRPLHPQKGWSAALAKTKQGGAGLVKTTNRVGAGLEGRLNDDVMGEGVGQAFVVALAFPEAQGAHLGAWSTRSNEGHAFTSINSNDVVEALGPLKATAAVALYVAGHDWASWISPNDLVLTQRSCATPLVTINVDAKQSQMVTVAQSYAVDGITIACLGLTDKTTGLAAIKEIAVAKGSSSTSKTASTSKAAPPSTNTCSDLVASSARTFPRPSNHSRLASILTYFTSTTTVDAKIRPRDQIVGFGRDLLHRPLATLWTELRVWMGFSFAVVLWTLRAFPSGSGSRSIKSNEKSPVIADSKASETREAPSVFPVDQDRLRITLGFASSHLGFFVDQSERLVIVLDGERINEQWIEKGEKTKEGQLVDVNLEGCWTAMGAPMGSEWVVEVGQGRI
;
A
#
# COMPACT_ATOMS: atom_id res chain seq x y z
N MET A 1 -17.20 27.83 -15.57
CA MET A 1 -16.02 28.71 -15.71
C MET A 1 -15.72 29.27 -14.34
N SER A 2 -14.47 29.25 -13.89
CA SER A 2 -14.07 29.76 -12.57
C SER A 2 -12.73 30.47 -12.66
N PHE A 3 -12.54 31.47 -11.79
CA PHE A 3 -11.27 32.17 -11.61
C PHE A 3 -10.77 31.95 -10.19
N THR A 4 -9.46 31.79 -10.06
CA THR A 4 -8.78 31.77 -8.76
C THR A 4 -7.65 32.81 -8.79
N PRO A 5 -7.55 33.70 -7.80
CA PRO A 5 -8.48 33.86 -6.68
C PRO A 5 -9.85 34.42 -7.11
N ALA A 6 -10.89 34.20 -6.30
CA ALA A 6 -12.22 34.71 -6.62
C ALA A 6 -12.29 36.26 -6.47
N LEU A 7 -13.16 36.91 -7.23
CA LEU A 7 -13.47 38.33 -7.03
C LEU A 7 -14.09 38.57 -5.65
N GLY A 8 -13.77 39.71 -5.03
CA GLY A 8 -14.17 40.03 -3.66
C GLY A 8 -13.40 39.27 -2.56
N ALA A 9 -12.51 38.33 -2.92
CA ALA A 9 -11.60 37.70 -1.97
C ALA A 9 -10.40 38.61 -1.66
N THR A 10 -9.81 38.41 -0.48
CA THR A 10 -8.51 39.00 -0.11
C THR A 10 -7.49 37.88 0.04
N GLU A 11 -6.44 37.93 -0.77
CA GLU A 11 -5.30 37.02 -0.68
C GLU A 11 -4.14 37.73 0.02
N VAL A 12 -3.67 37.18 1.14
CA VAL A 12 -2.48 37.71 1.81
C VAL A 12 -1.27 36.88 1.38
N VAL A 13 -0.24 37.55 0.86
CA VAL A 13 0.96 36.95 0.29
C VAL A 13 2.18 37.41 1.08
N ALA A 14 2.94 36.47 1.64
CA ALA A 14 4.20 36.76 2.30
C ALA A 14 5.37 36.69 1.32
N LEU A 15 6.10 37.79 1.17
CA LEU A 15 7.37 37.79 0.45
C LEU A 15 8.43 37.05 1.26
N SER A 16 9.00 36.02 0.65
CA SER A 16 10.09 35.21 1.18
C SER A 16 11.07 34.86 0.05
N ALA A 17 12.23 34.30 0.39
CA ALA A 17 13.17 33.81 -0.61
C ALA A 17 12.58 32.71 -1.52
N ASP A 18 11.56 32.00 -1.04
CA ASP A 18 10.90 30.91 -1.75
C ASP A 18 9.64 31.39 -2.53
N THR A 19 9.16 32.62 -2.28
CA THR A 19 7.98 33.19 -2.93
C THR A 19 8.37 33.96 -4.19
N LYS A 20 8.36 33.29 -5.36
CA LYS A 20 8.82 33.90 -6.63
C LYS A 20 7.74 34.58 -7.44
N ALA A 21 6.52 34.04 -7.43
CA ALA A 21 5.44 34.54 -8.28
C ALA A 21 4.08 34.32 -7.63
N PHE A 22 3.13 35.17 -8.00
CA PHE A 22 1.72 35.00 -7.72
C PHE A 22 1.00 34.47 -8.96
N TYR A 23 0.14 33.47 -8.81
CA TYR A 23 -0.55 32.83 -9.92
C TYR A 23 -2.07 33.08 -9.86
N PHE A 24 -2.60 33.47 -11.01
CA PHE A 24 -4.04 33.49 -11.28
C PHE A 24 -4.37 32.31 -12.18
N THR A 25 -5.47 31.62 -11.91
CA THR A 25 -5.96 30.54 -12.77
C THR A 25 -7.35 30.84 -13.29
N TYR A 26 -7.60 30.42 -14.53
CA TYR A 26 -8.91 30.46 -15.18
C TYR A 26 -9.21 29.08 -15.73
N THR A 27 -10.35 28.51 -15.32
CA THR A 27 -10.86 27.26 -15.88
C THR A 27 -12.04 27.58 -16.80
N GLY A 28 -11.92 27.22 -18.08
CA GLY A 28 -12.96 27.47 -19.09
C GLY A 28 -13.03 26.40 -20.17
N SER A 29 -14.11 26.44 -20.97
CA SER A 29 -14.24 25.61 -22.17
C SER A 29 -13.66 26.34 -23.39
N ARG A 30 -13.08 25.59 -24.34
CA ARG A 30 -12.52 26.10 -25.63
C ARG A 30 -13.50 26.92 -26.48
N SER A 31 -14.80 26.84 -26.17
CA SER A 31 -15.90 27.45 -26.92
C SER A 31 -16.30 28.86 -26.47
N SER A 32 -15.65 29.44 -25.47
CA SER A 32 -15.99 30.79 -25.00
C SER A 32 -15.33 31.87 -25.87
N PRO A 33 -16.11 32.77 -26.51
CA PRO A 33 -15.52 33.90 -27.23
C PRO A 33 -14.79 34.87 -26.28
N GLY A 34 -13.68 35.45 -26.75
CA GLY A 34 -12.85 36.41 -26.03
C GLY A 34 -11.64 35.80 -25.30
N ILE A 35 -10.57 36.58 -25.19
CA ILE A 35 -9.33 36.20 -24.48
C ILE A 35 -9.45 36.65 -23.02
N PRO A 36 -9.43 35.72 -22.03
CA PRO A 36 -9.45 36.11 -20.63
C PRO A 36 -8.14 36.84 -20.27
N GLU A 37 -8.26 37.87 -19.44
CA GLU A 37 -7.13 38.65 -18.91
C GLU A 37 -7.37 38.98 -17.44
N VAL A 38 -6.28 39.00 -16.68
CA VAL A 38 -6.27 39.58 -15.33
C VAL A 38 -5.85 41.02 -15.44
N TRP A 39 -6.56 41.91 -14.76
CA TRP A 39 -6.13 43.29 -14.57
C TRP A 39 -5.73 43.46 -13.13
N THR A 40 -4.56 44.02 -12.88
CA THR A 40 -4.06 44.24 -11.53
C THR A 40 -3.13 45.44 -11.47
N ASN A 41 -3.08 46.09 -10.31
CA ASN A 41 -2.14 47.17 -10.02
C ASN A 41 -0.87 46.71 -9.27
N LEU A 42 -0.59 45.39 -9.22
CA LEU A 42 0.61 44.80 -8.57
C LEU A 42 1.94 45.42 -9.03
N SER A 43 2.01 45.90 -10.28
CA SER A 43 3.19 46.60 -10.82
C SER A 43 3.28 48.08 -10.40
N GLY A 44 2.40 48.55 -9.52
CA GLY A 44 2.20 49.96 -9.16
C GLY A 44 1.25 50.73 -10.08
N THR A 45 0.86 50.16 -11.23
CA THR A 45 -0.15 50.71 -12.14
C THR A 45 -1.04 49.61 -12.70
N TRP A 46 -2.28 49.93 -13.06
CA TRP A 46 -3.19 48.94 -13.65
C TRP A 46 -2.64 48.40 -14.96
N THR A 47 -2.37 47.10 -14.99
CA THR A 47 -1.76 46.39 -16.11
C THR A 47 -2.50 45.09 -16.38
N ALA A 48 -2.51 44.68 -17.65
CA ALA A 48 -3.10 43.41 -18.09
C ALA A 48 -2.06 42.29 -18.01
N LEU A 49 -2.41 41.18 -17.39
CA LEU A 49 -1.69 39.91 -17.48
C LEU A 49 -2.49 38.96 -18.37
N ALA A 50 -1.86 38.48 -19.43
CA ALA A 50 -2.46 37.52 -20.34
C ALA A 50 -2.43 36.11 -19.74
N PHE A 51 -3.52 35.37 -19.90
CA PHE A 51 -3.58 33.96 -19.56
C PHE A 51 -2.92 33.12 -20.66
N ALA A 52 -2.03 32.20 -20.26
CA ALA A 52 -1.47 31.17 -21.12
C ALA A 52 -2.10 29.81 -20.77
N THR A 53 -2.37 28.98 -21.78
CA THR A 53 -2.90 27.62 -21.55
C THR A 53 -1.84 26.74 -20.91
N LEU A 54 -2.17 26.10 -19.79
CA LEU A 54 -1.29 25.13 -19.14
C LEU A 54 -1.22 23.85 -20.00
N PRO A 55 -0.07 23.16 -20.08
CA PRO A 55 0.02 21.89 -20.80
C PRO A 55 -1.05 20.89 -20.31
N SER A 56 -1.70 20.20 -21.25
CA SER A 56 -2.68 19.15 -20.96
C SER A 56 -2.43 17.94 -21.87
N PRO A 57 -1.49 17.05 -21.50
CA PRO A 57 -1.17 15.87 -22.30
C PRO A 57 -2.35 14.91 -22.45
N SER A 58 -3.27 14.91 -21.47
CA SER A 58 -4.46 14.07 -21.42
C SER A 58 -5.52 14.53 -22.43
N SER A 59 -5.60 13.80 -23.54
CA SER A 59 -6.73 13.66 -24.48
C SER A 59 -7.08 14.84 -25.42
N THR A 60 -7.40 14.48 -26.66
CA THR A 60 -7.98 15.36 -27.70
C THR A 60 -9.41 15.81 -27.40
N GLU A 61 -10.02 15.31 -26.32
CA GLU A 61 -11.39 15.57 -25.85
C GLU A 61 -11.46 16.29 -24.50
N ALA A 62 -10.39 16.98 -24.08
CA ALA A 62 -10.34 17.75 -22.84
C ALA A 62 -11.58 18.66 -22.68
N ARG A 63 -12.35 18.45 -21.61
CA ARG A 63 -13.57 19.22 -21.31
C ARG A 63 -13.30 20.46 -20.45
N ALA A 64 -12.12 20.54 -19.84
CA ALA A 64 -11.64 21.70 -19.11
C ALA A 64 -10.18 21.99 -19.50
N ASP A 65 -9.92 23.23 -19.92
CA ASP A 65 -8.56 23.75 -20.01
C ASP A 65 -8.33 24.71 -18.83
N VAL A 66 -7.17 24.59 -18.21
CA VAL A 66 -6.70 25.54 -17.20
C VAL A 66 -5.74 26.50 -17.87
N HIS A 67 -6.03 27.78 -17.72
CA HIS A 67 -5.13 28.85 -18.14
C HIS A 67 -4.54 29.54 -16.92
N VAL A 68 -3.29 29.96 -17.03
CA VAL A 68 -2.52 30.57 -15.95
C VAL A 68 -1.99 31.93 -16.39
N ALA A 69 -2.15 32.93 -15.54
CA ALA A 69 -1.43 34.19 -15.61
C ALA A 69 -0.58 34.31 -14.35
N SER A 70 0.59 34.92 -14.44
CA SER A 70 1.50 35.06 -13.28
C SER A 70 2.05 36.46 -13.18
N PHE A 71 2.39 36.86 -11.96
CA PHE A 71 3.09 38.09 -11.64
C PHE A 71 4.36 37.76 -10.86
N ASP A 72 5.50 38.27 -11.31
CA ASP A 72 6.80 38.10 -10.62
C ASP A 72 6.82 38.94 -9.35
N LEU A 73 7.08 38.29 -8.22
CA LEU A 73 7.10 38.93 -6.90
C LEU A 73 8.51 39.36 -6.46
N SER A 74 9.55 39.11 -7.26
CA SER A 74 10.95 39.38 -6.89
C SER A 74 11.20 40.85 -6.53
N ASP A 75 10.54 41.77 -7.24
CA ASP A 75 10.65 43.23 -7.02
C ASP A 75 9.34 43.84 -6.45
N ALA A 76 8.44 43.00 -5.94
CA ALA A 76 7.17 43.47 -5.41
C ALA A 76 7.37 44.32 -4.14
N THR A 77 6.55 45.36 -3.99
CA THR A 77 6.57 46.22 -2.80
C THR A 77 5.49 45.79 -1.81
N LEU A 78 5.70 46.08 -0.52
CA LEU A 78 4.70 45.80 0.51
C LEU A 78 3.51 46.75 0.32
N GLY A 79 2.30 46.22 0.45
CA GLY A 79 1.09 47.01 0.31
C GLY A 79 -0.12 46.21 -0.13
N THR A 80 -1.21 46.94 -0.36
CA THR A 80 -2.48 46.36 -0.80
C THR A 80 -2.72 46.72 -2.26
N TYR A 81 -2.99 45.69 -3.05
CA TYR A 81 -3.21 45.73 -4.48
C TYR A 81 -4.59 45.19 -4.81
N GLU A 82 -5.10 45.56 -5.97
CA GLU A 82 -6.38 45.11 -6.47
C GLU A 82 -6.19 44.30 -7.75
N PHE A 83 -7.13 43.39 -7.99
CA PHE A 83 -7.25 42.70 -9.27
C PHE A 83 -8.71 42.51 -9.68
N THR A 84 -8.88 42.28 -10.97
CA THR A 84 -10.18 42.04 -11.61
C THR A 84 -10.00 41.23 -12.89
N TYR A 85 -11.10 40.65 -13.41
CA TYR A 85 -11.07 39.82 -14.61
C TYR A 85 -11.91 40.40 -15.74
N ARG A 86 -11.40 40.29 -16.96
CA ARG A 86 -12.11 40.68 -18.18
C ARG A 86 -11.90 39.67 -19.29
N LYS A 87 -12.85 39.60 -20.22
CA LYS A 87 -12.67 38.96 -21.54
C LYS A 87 -12.51 40.06 -22.59
N ARG A 88 -11.41 39.99 -23.34
CA ARG A 88 -11.18 40.87 -24.49
C ARG A 88 -11.70 40.19 -25.76
N HIS A 89 -12.72 40.77 -26.39
CA HIS A 89 -13.32 40.26 -27.64
C HIS A 89 -12.65 40.87 -28.88
N ALA A 90 -12.22 42.13 -28.81
CA ALA A 90 -11.45 42.85 -29.82
C ALA A 90 -10.55 43.91 -29.14
N GLU A 91 -9.69 44.64 -29.87
CA GLU A 91 -8.75 45.63 -29.28
C GLU A 91 -9.41 46.66 -28.36
N SER A 92 -10.67 47.01 -28.61
CA SER A 92 -11.44 48.01 -27.82
C SER A 92 -12.74 47.45 -27.21
N GLU A 93 -12.97 46.13 -27.28
CA GLU A 93 -14.21 45.51 -26.80
C GLU A 93 -13.91 44.56 -25.64
N TYR A 94 -14.46 44.90 -24.47
CA TYR A 94 -14.20 44.21 -23.21
C TYR A 94 -15.50 43.84 -22.52
N GLU A 95 -15.58 42.60 -22.07
CA GLU A 95 -16.60 42.11 -21.16
C GLU A 95 -15.99 42.01 -19.77
N TRP A 96 -16.52 42.76 -18.81
CA TRP A 96 -16.12 42.68 -17.42
C TRP A 96 -16.79 41.46 -16.79
N LEU A 97 -16.00 40.57 -16.20
CA LEU A 97 -16.49 39.32 -15.62
C LEU A 97 -16.89 39.49 -14.15
N GLY A 98 -16.69 40.68 -13.58
CA GLY A 98 -17.06 41.08 -12.23
C GLY A 98 -18.07 42.22 -12.20
N ALA A 99 -18.85 42.31 -11.12
CA ALA A 99 -19.69 43.48 -10.87
C ALA A 99 -18.84 44.69 -10.47
N SER A 100 -19.31 45.90 -10.79
CA SER A 100 -18.61 47.15 -10.42
C SER A 100 -18.39 47.23 -8.90
N GLY A 101 -17.15 47.48 -8.48
CA GLY A 101 -16.77 47.59 -7.06
C GLY A 101 -16.49 46.27 -6.34
N VAL A 102 -16.39 45.15 -7.05
CA VAL A 102 -16.13 43.81 -6.48
C VAL A 102 -14.74 43.30 -6.87
N ASN A 103 -13.73 44.19 -6.87
CA ASN A 103 -12.34 43.78 -7.11
C ASN A 103 -11.89 42.78 -6.03
N GLY A 104 -11.04 41.84 -6.43
CA GLY A 104 -10.27 41.07 -5.47
C GLY A 104 -9.09 41.91 -4.96
N THR A 105 -8.61 41.59 -3.77
CA THR A 105 -7.50 42.29 -3.12
C THR A 105 -6.33 41.33 -2.90
N ILE A 106 -5.11 41.81 -3.10
CA ILE A 106 -3.87 41.10 -2.78
C ILE A 106 -3.10 41.96 -1.80
N GLU A 107 -2.85 41.43 -0.61
CA GLU A 107 -2.04 42.11 0.40
C GLU A 107 -0.65 41.47 0.44
N ILE A 108 0.35 42.24 0.02
CA ILE A 108 1.74 41.81 0.07
C ILE A 108 2.34 42.27 1.38
N VAL A 109 2.77 41.31 2.19
CA VAL A 109 3.38 41.52 3.50
C VAL A 109 4.79 40.95 3.54
N SER A 110 5.62 41.49 4.44
CA SER A 110 6.89 40.85 4.74
C SER A 110 6.60 39.51 5.39
N ALA A 111 7.27 38.44 5.00
CA ALA A 111 7.33 37.27 5.86
C ALA A 111 7.83 37.73 7.24
N SER A 112 7.02 37.59 8.29
CA SER A 112 7.49 37.88 9.63
C SER A 112 8.48 36.77 10.00
N GLU A 113 9.67 37.13 10.49
CA GLU A 113 10.62 36.14 11.05
C GLU A 113 10.06 35.44 12.30
N THR A 114 8.89 35.87 12.79
CA THR A 114 8.16 35.25 13.88
C THR A 114 7.41 34.01 13.40
N THR A 115 8.15 32.97 13.04
CA THR A 115 7.69 31.62 13.38
C THR A 115 7.53 31.60 14.91
N PRO A 116 6.45 31.08 15.49
CA PRO A 116 6.49 30.67 16.89
C PRO A 116 7.53 29.54 17.01
N ARG A 117 8.79 29.92 17.26
CA ARG A 117 9.74 29.06 17.93
C ARG A 117 9.22 28.88 19.35
N SER A 118 8.98 27.63 19.75
CA SER A 118 9.02 27.13 21.14
C SER A 118 7.78 27.19 22.05
N GLY A 119 6.55 27.23 21.50
CA GLY A 119 5.39 26.62 22.18
C GLY A 119 5.28 25.16 21.75
N GLY A 120 4.97 24.21 22.65
CA GLY A 120 4.83 22.80 22.26
C GLY A 120 3.86 22.65 21.08
N ARG A 121 4.36 22.19 19.93
CA ARG A 121 3.58 21.96 18.70
C ARG A 121 2.39 21.02 18.93
N VAL A 122 2.47 20.22 19.99
CA VAL A 122 1.46 19.28 20.43
C VAL A 122 1.32 19.33 21.96
N GLU A 123 0.08 19.33 22.45
CA GLU A 123 -0.29 19.40 23.86
C GLU A 123 -1.26 18.26 24.21
N LEU A 124 -1.02 17.54 25.30
CA LEU A 124 -1.98 16.58 25.86
C LEU A 124 -2.92 17.30 26.82
N LYS A 125 -4.23 17.29 26.54
CA LYS A 125 -5.26 17.68 27.50
C LYS A 125 -5.87 16.43 28.14
N THR A 126 -6.01 16.46 29.47
CA THR A 126 -6.55 15.36 30.29
C THR A 126 -7.69 15.86 31.16
N PHE A 127 -8.79 15.11 31.19
CA PHE A 127 -10.02 15.47 31.90
C PHE A 127 -10.39 14.36 32.87
N ALA A 128 -10.51 14.70 34.15
CA ALA A 128 -10.96 13.76 35.16
C ALA A 128 -12.49 13.61 35.09
N LEU A 129 -12.96 12.37 35.01
CA LEU A 129 -14.39 12.05 35.04
C LEU A 129 -14.84 11.80 36.48
N LYS A 130 -16.09 12.14 36.78
CA LYS A 130 -16.73 11.76 38.04
C LYS A 130 -16.80 10.25 38.14
N ASP A 131 -16.66 9.71 39.35
CA ASP A 131 -16.86 8.29 39.60
C ASP A 131 -18.30 7.90 39.25
N GLY A 132 -18.45 6.76 38.60
CA GLY A 132 -19.72 6.32 38.05
C GLY A 132 -19.60 4.97 37.35
N GLU A 133 -20.72 4.47 36.86
CA GLU A 133 -20.81 3.18 36.18
C GLU A 133 -20.29 3.27 34.73
N SER A 134 -19.97 2.11 34.14
CA SER A 134 -19.72 2.00 32.71
C SER A 134 -20.90 2.54 31.90
N ASN A 135 -20.62 3.10 30.72
CA ASN A 135 -21.51 3.88 29.85
C ASN A 135 -21.88 5.29 30.35
N ALA A 136 -21.46 5.72 31.54
CA ALA A 136 -21.62 7.12 31.93
C ALA A 136 -20.81 8.04 30.99
N VAL A 137 -21.41 9.15 30.59
CA VAL A 137 -20.85 10.10 29.61
C VAL A 137 -20.69 11.47 30.24
N GLU A 138 -19.55 12.09 30.01
CA GLU A 138 -19.29 13.50 30.31
C GLU A 138 -18.69 14.18 29.08
N SER A 139 -18.97 15.48 28.91
CA SER A 139 -18.44 16.28 27.81
C SER A 139 -17.72 17.51 28.33
N PHE A 140 -16.60 17.85 27.70
CA PHE A 140 -15.75 18.98 28.07
C PHE A 140 -15.53 19.89 26.88
N ASP A 141 -15.76 21.20 27.06
CA ASP A 141 -15.45 22.20 26.04
C ASP A 141 -13.94 22.25 25.81
N LEU A 142 -13.51 22.23 24.55
CA LEU A 142 -12.09 22.32 24.20
C LEU A 142 -11.59 23.75 24.00
N ASP A 143 -12.49 24.73 24.15
CA ASP A 143 -12.25 26.17 24.01
C ASP A 143 -11.68 26.53 22.63
N VAL A 144 -12.24 25.93 21.57
CA VAL A 144 -11.86 26.23 20.18
C VAL A 144 -12.74 27.37 19.66
N ALA A 145 -12.13 28.53 19.42
CA ALA A 145 -12.82 29.72 18.92
C ALA A 145 -13.24 29.55 17.45
N ALA A 146 -14.55 29.44 17.20
CA ALA A 146 -15.09 29.15 15.86
C ALA A 146 -14.71 30.19 14.79
N GLN A 147 -14.61 31.46 15.16
CA GLN A 147 -14.30 32.55 14.24
C GLN A 147 -12.89 32.50 13.62
N ASP A 148 -11.98 31.71 14.21
CA ASP A 148 -10.58 31.62 13.77
C ASP A 148 -10.40 30.67 12.57
N TRP A 149 -11.41 29.84 12.27
CA TRP A 149 -11.30 28.72 11.32
C TRP A 149 -12.23 28.90 10.12
N CYS A 150 -11.72 28.66 8.91
CA CYS A 150 -12.49 28.81 7.68
C CYS A 150 -12.69 27.53 6.89
N GLU A 151 -11.82 26.53 7.07
CA GLU A 151 -11.93 25.21 6.45
C GLU A 151 -11.80 24.14 7.52
N GLY A 152 -12.39 22.96 7.27
CA GLY A 152 -12.27 21.86 8.21
C GLY A 152 -12.71 20.52 7.65
N VAL A 153 -12.13 19.46 8.19
CA VAL A 153 -12.43 18.07 7.84
C VAL A 153 -12.49 17.26 9.13
N VAL A 154 -13.50 16.40 9.26
CA VAL A 154 -13.66 15.48 10.40
C VAL A 154 -13.68 14.04 9.91
N TRP A 155 -12.99 13.17 10.65
CA TRP A 155 -13.11 11.72 10.54
C TRP A 155 -14.09 11.27 11.61
N GLU A 156 -15.33 10.98 11.23
CA GLU A 156 -16.41 10.65 12.15
C GLU A 156 -17.07 9.32 11.82
N ARG A 157 -17.58 8.65 12.84
CA ARG A 157 -18.36 7.43 12.67
C ARG A 157 -19.83 7.77 12.43
N SER A 158 -20.09 8.32 11.26
CA SER A 158 -21.45 8.58 10.74
C SER A 158 -22.05 7.39 10.02
N GLU A 159 -21.31 6.29 9.88
CA GLU A 159 -21.80 4.98 9.48
C GLU A 159 -21.68 3.99 10.64
N ARG A 160 -22.51 2.94 10.64
CA ARG A 160 -22.65 2.02 11.78
C ARG A 160 -21.31 1.46 12.29
N ILE A 161 -20.39 1.08 11.39
CA ILE A 161 -19.15 0.37 11.76
C ILE A 161 -17.88 0.92 11.09
N TRP A 162 -17.98 2.07 10.42
CA TRP A 162 -16.91 2.65 9.62
C TRP A 162 -16.70 4.13 9.93
N PHE A 163 -15.45 4.57 9.84
CA PHE A 163 -15.14 6.00 9.84
C PHE A 163 -15.31 6.55 8.43
N LEU A 164 -16.11 7.60 8.32
CA LEU A 164 -16.20 8.42 7.13
C LEU A 164 -15.42 9.72 7.32
N THR A 165 -14.78 10.17 6.25
CA THR A 165 -14.24 11.53 6.20
C THR A 165 -15.32 12.46 5.65
N ARG A 166 -15.60 13.55 6.36
CA ARG A 166 -16.56 14.57 5.94
C ARG A 166 -15.92 15.94 5.94
N GLN A 167 -16.04 16.63 4.82
CA GLN A 167 -15.70 18.04 4.70
C GLN A 167 -16.75 18.89 5.44
N LEU A 168 -16.29 19.83 6.25
CA LEU A 168 -17.14 20.76 6.98
C LEU A 168 -17.46 21.98 6.11
N HIS A 169 -18.61 22.62 6.33
CA HIS A 169 -19.00 23.77 5.53
C HIS A 169 -17.98 24.91 5.68
N SER A 170 -17.45 25.35 4.54
CA SER A 170 -16.46 26.44 4.51
C SER A 170 -17.06 27.74 5.08
N GLY A 171 -16.26 28.47 5.86
CA GLY A 171 -16.64 29.70 6.55
C GLY A 171 -17.31 29.53 7.91
N SER A 172 -17.85 28.34 8.22
CA SER A 172 -18.42 28.02 9.55
C SER A 172 -18.20 26.56 9.95
N PRO A 173 -16.96 26.03 9.88
CA PRO A 173 -16.70 24.60 9.98
C PRO A 173 -17.15 23.99 11.32
N ILE A 174 -16.94 24.68 12.45
CA ILE A 174 -17.30 24.18 13.79
C ILE A 174 -18.80 23.99 13.94
N SER A 175 -19.61 24.94 13.46
CA SER A 175 -21.08 24.84 13.48
C SER A 175 -21.63 23.63 12.70
N SER A 176 -20.82 23.08 11.78
CA SER A 176 -21.18 21.94 10.92
C SER A 176 -20.69 20.60 11.44
N LEU A 177 -20.05 20.56 12.61
CA LEU A 177 -19.69 19.33 13.29
C LEU A 177 -20.95 18.60 13.78
N SER A 178 -20.95 17.28 13.67
CA SER A 178 -22.12 16.48 14.10
C SER A 178 -22.29 16.56 15.62
N THR A 179 -23.53 16.77 16.05
CA THR A 179 -23.93 16.61 17.46
C THR A 179 -24.20 15.15 17.82
N GLU A 180 -24.23 14.25 16.83
CA GLU A 180 -24.72 12.87 16.94
C GLU A 180 -23.60 11.83 16.77
N PHE A 181 -22.65 12.09 15.88
CA PHE A 181 -21.62 11.14 15.48
C PHE A 181 -20.28 11.44 16.15
N GLU A 182 -19.54 10.36 16.42
CA GLU A 182 -18.27 10.45 17.14
C GLU A 182 -17.10 10.72 16.19
N GLY A 183 -16.40 11.83 16.39
CA GLY A 183 -15.18 12.20 15.67
C GLY A 183 -13.92 11.58 16.30
N GLN A 184 -13.04 11.05 15.45
CA GLN A 184 -11.75 10.44 15.81
C GLN A 184 -10.53 11.28 15.38
N LEU A 185 -10.72 12.21 14.45
CA LEU A 185 -9.75 13.24 14.08
C LEU A 185 -10.51 14.47 13.60
N LEU A 186 -10.11 15.66 14.05
CA LEU A 186 -10.57 16.93 13.50
C LEU A 186 -9.38 17.72 12.98
N PHE A 187 -9.46 18.17 11.74
CA PHE A 187 -8.55 19.14 11.13
C PHE A 187 -9.31 20.44 10.88
N LEU A 188 -8.74 21.57 11.33
CA LEU A 188 -9.21 22.91 11.00
C LEU A 188 -8.07 23.74 10.43
N ARG A 189 -8.38 24.58 9.44
CA ARG A 189 -7.45 25.54 8.86
C ARG A 189 -8.01 26.96 8.98
N GLY A 190 -7.18 27.86 9.49
CA GLY A 190 -7.51 29.25 9.70
C GLY A 190 -7.36 30.09 8.43
N LYS A 191 -7.68 31.38 8.54
CA LYS A 191 -7.48 32.33 7.44
C LYS A 191 -6.05 32.83 7.42
N SER A 192 -5.54 33.12 6.22
CA SER A 192 -4.34 33.92 6.07
C SER A 192 -4.62 35.36 6.54
N THR A 193 -3.70 35.95 7.29
CA THR A 193 -3.78 37.33 7.78
C THR A 193 -2.43 38.01 7.62
N SER A 194 -2.40 39.34 7.67
CA SER A 194 -1.14 40.12 7.60
C SER A 194 -0.15 39.73 8.72
N GLU A 195 -0.66 39.32 9.88
CA GLU A 195 0.14 38.87 11.03
C GLU A 195 0.58 37.39 10.92
N SER A 196 -0.26 36.54 10.33
CA SER A 196 0.01 35.11 10.07
C SER A 196 -0.30 34.75 8.61
N PRO A 197 0.62 35.04 7.68
CA PRO A 197 0.37 34.82 6.24
C PRO A 197 0.36 33.35 5.84
N THR A 198 1.07 32.49 6.57
CA THR A 198 0.87 31.05 6.46
C THR A 198 -0.33 30.68 7.34
N PRO A 199 -1.41 30.12 6.78
CA PRO A 199 -2.61 29.79 7.55
C PRO A 199 -2.28 28.86 8.71
N PRO A 200 -2.75 29.14 9.94
CA PRO A 200 -2.59 28.21 11.05
C PRO A 200 -3.48 26.98 10.84
N ILE A 201 -3.03 25.83 11.34
CA ILE A 201 -3.83 24.60 11.38
C ILE A 201 -3.96 24.08 12.81
N LEU A 202 -5.10 23.46 13.10
CA LEU A 202 -5.40 22.75 14.34
C LEU A 202 -5.74 21.30 14.04
N VAL A 203 -5.14 20.38 14.78
CA VAL A 203 -5.47 18.96 14.78
C VAL A 203 -5.93 18.56 16.18
N LEU A 204 -7.11 17.94 16.29
CA LEU A 204 -7.57 17.31 17.53
C LEU A 204 -7.63 15.81 17.34
N PHE A 205 -6.86 15.08 18.13
CA PHE A 205 -6.84 13.63 18.13
C PHE A 205 -7.24 13.10 19.52
N PRO A 206 -8.53 12.78 19.75
CA PRO A 206 -8.94 12.10 20.97
C PRO A 206 -8.47 10.64 20.93
N PHE A 207 -8.13 10.07 22.07
CA PHE A 207 -7.73 8.66 22.14
C PHE A 207 -8.36 7.95 23.34
N THR A 208 -8.46 6.64 23.20
CA THR A 208 -9.19 5.75 24.09
C THR A 208 -8.22 4.94 24.94
N THR A 209 -8.48 4.90 26.24
CA THR A 209 -7.81 4.01 27.20
C THR A 209 -8.68 2.79 27.50
N ASP A 210 -8.19 1.84 28.29
CA ASP A 210 -9.03 0.73 28.79
C ASP A 210 -10.18 1.22 29.71
N GLN A 211 -10.15 2.48 30.16
CA GLN A 211 -11.11 3.05 31.11
C GLN A 211 -12.09 4.03 30.47
N VAL A 212 -11.67 4.75 29.43
CA VAL A 212 -12.46 5.84 28.83
C VAL A 212 -12.27 5.87 27.33
N MET A 213 -13.38 5.80 26.60
CA MET A 213 -13.44 6.14 25.18
C MET A 213 -13.61 7.66 25.03
N SER A 214 -12.67 8.30 24.34
CA SER A 214 -12.71 9.74 24.08
C SER A 214 -12.96 10.01 22.60
N THR A 215 -13.86 10.95 22.29
CA THR A 215 -14.28 11.31 20.92
C THR A 215 -14.55 12.82 20.81
N ILE A 216 -14.59 13.35 19.58
CA ILE A 216 -15.01 14.74 19.32
C ILE A 216 -16.49 14.78 18.95
N ARG A 217 -17.22 15.77 19.46
CA ARG A 217 -18.56 16.15 18.98
C ARG A 217 -18.71 17.67 18.79
N GLY A 218 -19.61 18.07 17.91
CA GLY A 218 -20.06 19.44 17.76
C GLY A 218 -21.24 19.79 18.67
N GLY A 219 -21.60 21.07 18.72
CA GLY A 219 -22.81 21.58 19.38
C GLY A 219 -22.60 22.97 19.96
N GLU A 220 -23.60 23.84 19.86
CA GLU A 220 -23.54 25.24 20.35
C GLU A 220 -22.36 26.05 19.78
N ASP A 221 -21.98 25.78 18.51
CA ASP A 221 -20.80 26.37 17.84
C ASP A 221 -19.48 26.12 18.58
N LYS A 222 -19.39 24.98 19.28
CA LYS A 222 -18.23 24.53 20.04
C LYS A 222 -17.77 23.15 19.63
N VAL A 223 -16.53 22.84 20.02
CA VAL A 223 -15.92 21.52 19.89
C VAL A 223 -15.84 20.88 21.28
N TRP A 224 -16.52 19.76 21.45
CA TRP A 224 -16.59 19.03 22.70
C TRP A 224 -15.71 17.78 22.64
N LEU A 225 -14.93 17.54 23.69
CA LEU A 225 -14.42 16.21 24.00
C LEU A 225 -15.51 15.45 24.75
N ARG A 226 -16.05 14.41 24.13
CA ARG A 226 -17.01 13.50 24.75
C ARG A 226 -16.26 12.29 25.27
N CYS A 227 -16.47 11.96 26.55
CA CYS A 227 -15.82 10.85 27.23
C CYS A 227 -16.86 9.88 27.77
N MET A 228 -16.78 8.61 27.36
CA MET A 228 -17.62 7.52 27.86
C MET A 228 -16.79 6.58 28.72
N ARG A 229 -17.26 6.30 29.95
CA ARG A 229 -16.64 5.31 30.84
C ARG A 229 -16.82 3.90 30.29
N ASP A 230 -15.72 3.14 30.26
CA ASP A 230 -15.67 1.70 30.04
C ASP A 230 -15.32 0.92 31.31
N THR A 231 -15.37 1.60 32.46
CA THR A 231 -15.14 0.98 33.76
C THR A 231 -15.95 1.67 34.86
N GLY A 232 -16.40 0.88 35.83
CA GLY A 232 -16.90 1.36 37.12
C GLY A 232 -15.80 1.75 38.12
N ALA A 233 -14.52 1.55 37.78
CA ALA A 233 -13.41 1.91 38.65
C ALA A 233 -13.28 3.45 38.83
N PRO A 234 -12.85 3.92 40.02
CA PRO A 234 -12.70 5.34 40.27
C PRO A 234 -11.50 5.95 39.53
N GLY A 235 -11.52 7.27 39.35
CA GLY A 235 -10.37 8.03 38.83
C GLY A 235 -10.14 7.92 37.32
N ALA A 236 -11.16 7.59 36.54
CA ALA A 236 -11.07 7.50 35.09
C ALA A 236 -10.79 8.87 34.44
N GLN A 237 -10.00 8.87 33.37
CA GLN A 237 -9.57 10.07 32.67
C GLN A 237 -9.78 9.96 31.16
N GLY A 238 -10.36 11.02 30.58
CA GLY A 238 -10.48 11.22 29.15
C GLY A 238 -9.34 12.08 28.61
N HIS A 239 -8.97 11.86 27.36
CA HIS A 239 -7.79 12.51 26.77
C HIS A 239 -8.01 12.96 25.33
N VAL A 240 -7.41 14.11 25.00
CA VAL A 240 -7.27 14.60 23.62
C VAL A 240 -5.90 15.22 23.46
N VAL A 241 -5.30 14.95 22.31
CA VAL A 241 -4.07 15.59 21.90
C VAL A 241 -4.40 16.74 20.95
N VAL A 242 -3.89 17.93 21.26
CA VAL A 242 -4.11 19.18 20.52
C VAL A 242 -2.82 19.54 19.80
N GLY A 243 -2.81 19.38 18.48
CA GLY A 243 -1.72 19.81 17.60
C GLY A 243 -2.00 21.18 17.00
N ARG A 244 -1.01 22.08 17.04
CA ARG A 244 -1.08 23.40 16.39
C ARG A 244 0.12 23.56 15.46
N GLY A 245 -0.14 23.87 14.19
CA GLY A 245 0.87 24.04 13.16
C GLY A 245 0.47 25.09 12.14
N VAL A 246 1.06 25.02 10.95
CA VAL A 246 0.69 25.85 9.80
C VAL A 246 0.40 24.99 8.56
N ASP A 247 -0.25 25.54 7.54
CA ASP A 247 -0.55 24.85 6.27
C ASP A 247 0.72 24.15 5.73
N GLY A 248 0.62 22.84 5.44
CA GLY A 248 1.74 21.97 5.05
C GLY A 248 2.34 21.11 6.18
N ASP A 249 1.88 21.28 7.43
CA ASP A 249 2.35 20.52 8.59
C ASP A 249 1.50 19.30 8.94
N LEU A 250 0.37 19.02 8.27
CA LEU A 250 -0.66 18.08 8.73
C LEU A 250 -0.10 16.68 9.00
N GLU A 251 0.60 16.07 8.03
CA GLU A 251 1.14 14.72 8.19
C GLU A 251 2.02 14.61 9.44
N LYS A 252 2.96 15.54 9.58
CA LYS A 252 3.89 15.57 10.70
C LYS A 252 3.15 15.86 12.02
N LEU A 253 2.17 16.75 11.99
CA LEU A 253 1.40 17.14 13.17
C LEU A 253 0.53 15.99 13.69
N VAL A 254 -0.16 15.26 12.79
CA VAL A 254 -0.92 14.05 13.14
C VAL A 254 0.02 12.98 13.72
N ALA A 255 1.18 12.74 13.09
CA ALA A 255 2.15 11.77 13.59
C ALA A 255 2.73 12.16 14.98
N GLU A 256 2.94 13.45 15.24
CA GLU A 256 3.33 13.95 16.57
C GLU A 256 2.20 13.78 17.60
N CYS A 257 0.95 14.03 17.22
CA CYS A 257 -0.21 13.80 18.08
C CYS A 257 -0.35 12.33 18.47
N VAL A 258 -0.24 11.42 17.50
CA VAL A 258 -0.28 9.97 17.71
C VAL A 258 0.84 9.52 18.64
N LYS A 259 2.08 10.04 18.47
CA LYS A 259 3.20 9.73 19.38
C LYS A 259 2.96 10.16 20.83
N VAL A 260 2.27 11.28 21.05
CA VAL A 260 1.90 11.72 22.40
C VAL A 260 0.83 10.80 23.00
N ALA A 261 -0.18 10.43 22.22
CA ALA A 261 -1.20 9.47 22.63
C ALA A 261 -0.60 8.10 22.98
N GLU A 262 0.27 7.55 22.13
CA GLU A 262 1.00 6.29 22.36
C GLU A 262 1.74 6.27 23.70
N LYS A 263 2.49 7.35 24.00
CA LYS A 263 3.24 7.49 25.27
C LYS A 263 2.33 7.60 26.50
N THR A 264 1.10 8.09 26.31
CA THR A 264 0.14 8.31 27.40
C THR A 264 -0.65 7.06 27.72
N LEU A 265 -0.85 6.17 26.74
CA LEU A 265 -1.49 4.87 26.99
C LEU A 265 -0.71 4.12 28.07
N THR A 266 -1.28 4.04 29.27
CA THR A 266 -0.78 3.21 30.37
C THR A 266 -1.49 1.86 30.33
N GLY A 267 -0.76 0.75 30.38
CA GLY A 267 -1.38 -0.57 30.40
C GLY A 267 -0.50 -1.66 29.81
N ASN A 268 -0.65 -2.87 30.37
CA ASN A 268 0.21 -4.03 30.14
C ASN A 268 -0.31 -4.91 28.98
N LEU A 269 -0.52 -4.32 27.79
CA LEU A 269 -0.79 -5.12 26.58
C LEU A 269 0.45 -5.89 26.09
N ASP A 270 1.62 -5.59 26.67
CA ASP A 270 2.85 -6.38 26.54
C ASP A 270 2.65 -7.84 27.03
N GLN A 271 1.57 -8.16 27.75
CA GLN A 271 1.24 -9.54 28.11
C GLN A 271 0.72 -10.39 26.94
N ALA A 272 0.55 -9.83 25.74
CA ALA A 272 0.33 -10.57 24.49
C ALA A 272 1.65 -11.03 23.81
N MET A 273 2.81 -10.75 24.41
CA MET A 273 4.12 -11.11 23.87
C MET A 273 4.38 -12.62 23.98
N VAL A 274 4.04 -13.36 22.92
CA VAL A 274 4.72 -14.62 22.61
C VAL A 274 5.68 -14.33 21.46
N LYS A 275 6.90 -14.87 21.53
CA LYS A 275 7.82 -14.89 20.38
C LYS A 275 7.15 -15.70 19.27
N ALA A 276 6.43 -15.02 18.38
CA ALA A 276 5.90 -15.63 17.18
C ALA A 276 7.07 -16.19 16.35
N PRO A 277 6.90 -17.32 15.65
CA PRO A 277 7.84 -17.74 14.61
C PRO A 277 8.03 -16.59 13.62
N LYS A 278 9.27 -16.31 13.19
CA LYS A 278 9.50 -15.39 12.07
C LYS A 278 8.75 -15.94 10.86
N GLU A 279 7.63 -15.31 10.49
CA GLU A 279 6.92 -15.67 9.27
C GLU A 279 7.82 -15.40 8.06
N ALA A 280 7.62 -16.18 7.00
CA ALA A 280 8.21 -15.91 5.70
C ALA A 280 7.78 -14.51 5.24
N LYS A 281 8.64 -13.82 4.47
CA LYS A 281 8.29 -12.53 3.85
C LYS A 281 6.90 -12.66 3.20
N PRO A 282 5.95 -11.72 3.45
CA PRO A 282 4.64 -11.76 2.83
C PRO A 282 4.81 -11.86 1.32
N SER A 283 4.14 -12.81 0.70
CA SER A 283 4.13 -12.93 -0.75
C SER A 283 3.45 -11.71 -1.36
N GLN A 284 4.01 -11.20 -2.46
CA GLN A 284 3.45 -10.09 -3.23
C GLN A 284 2.43 -10.60 -4.26
N GLY A 285 1.88 -11.80 -4.08
CA GLY A 285 0.90 -12.40 -4.98
C GLY A 285 -0.47 -11.71 -4.91
N VAL A 286 -1.27 -11.83 -5.98
CA VAL A 286 -2.71 -11.53 -5.89
C VAL A 286 -3.36 -12.58 -5.02
N ARG A 287 -4.29 -12.17 -4.17
CA ARG A 287 -5.10 -13.05 -3.34
C ARG A 287 -6.52 -13.07 -3.88
N VAL A 288 -7.33 -14.05 -3.51
CA VAL A 288 -8.75 -14.06 -3.88
C VAL A 288 -9.66 -14.26 -2.69
N CYS A 289 -10.84 -13.66 -2.73
CA CYS A 289 -11.84 -13.74 -1.68
C CYS A 289 -13.20 -14.14 -2.26
N THR A 290 -13.94 -15.00 -1.57
CA THR A 290 -15.18 -15.59 -2.10
C THR A 290 -16.42 -14.69 -2.00
N TRP A 291 -16.37 -13.59 -1.24
CA TRP A 291 -17.56 -12.79 -0.86
C TRP A 291 -18.38 -12.31 -2.06
N ASN A 292 -17.82 -11.46 -2.92
CA ASN A 292 -18.54 -10.95 -4.11
C ASN A 292 -18.56 -11.98 -5.25
N ALA A 293 -17.51 -12.80 -5.40
CA ALA A 293 -17.37 -13.74 -6.51
C ALA A 293 -18.41 -14.85 -6.44
N LEU A 294 -18.55 -15.50 -5.28
CA LEU A 294 -19.39 -16.69 -5.14
C LEU A 294 -20.67 -16.43 -4.33
N GLY A 295 -20.77 -15.26 -3.70
CA GLY A 295 -21.93 -14.83 -2.91
C GLY A 295 -22.02 -15.52 -1.54
N TYR A 296 -22.64 -14.85 -0.58
CA TYR A 296 -22.64 -15.26 0.83
C TYR A 296 -23.68 -16.34 1.20
N GLN A 297 -24.80 -16.45 0.47
CA GLN A 297 -25.91 -17.31 0.92
C GLN A 297 -25.81 -18.78 0.51
N ALA A 298 -24.95 -19.14 -0.46
CA ALA A 298 -25.08 -20.46 -1.09
C ALA A 298 -23.82 -21.04 -1.74
N TYR A 299 -22.66 -20.39 -1.69
CA TYR A 299 -21.47 -20.98 -2.28
C TYR A 299 -21.08 -22.27 -1.58
N LYS A 300 -20.56 -23.23 -2.33
CA LYS A 300 -20.14 -24.53 -1.82
C LYS A 300 -18.66 -24.74 -2.08
N LEU A 301 -18.07 -25.69 -1.37
CA LEU A 301 -16.67 -26.07 -1.62
C LEU A 301 -16.42 -26.46 -3.09
N SER A 302 -17.37 -27.14 -3.75
CA SER A 302 -17.24 -27.46 -5.17
C SER A 302 -17.10 -26.22 -6.06
N ASP A 303 -17.72 -25.11 -5.67
CA ASP A 303 -17.72 -23.86 -6.45
C ASP A 303 -16.38 -23.15 -6.26
N VAL A 304 -15.85 -23.13 -5.04
CA VAL A 304 -14.48 -22.66 -4.75
C VAL A 304 -13.46 -23.43 -5.59
N LEU A 305 -13.54 -24.76 -5.60
CA LEU A 305 -12.56 -25.58 -6.32
C LEU A 305 -12.60 -25.35 -7.84
N LYS A 306 -13.81 -25.20 -8.43
CA LYS A 306 -13.97 -24.86 -9.86
C LYS A 306 -13.48 -23.46 -10.16
N TRP A 307 -13.80 -22.50 -9.31
CA TRP A 307 -13.37 -21.11 -9.48
C TRP A 307 -11.85 -21.00 -9.47
N LEU A 308 -11.17 -21.72 -8.57
CA LEU A 308 -9.71 -21.78 -8.55
C LEU A 308 -9.12 -22.42 -9.82
N ASP A 309 -9.77 -23.43 -10.40
CA ASP A 309 -9.32 -24.00 -11.68
C ASP A 309 -9.35 -22.95 -12.81
N VAL A 310 -10.35 -22.07 -12.81
CA VAL A 310 -10.44 -20.97 -13.78
C VAL A 310 -9.40 -19.89 -13.49
N LEU A 311 -9.20 -19.50 -12.23
CA LEU A 311 -8.23 -18.47 -11.84
C LEU A 311 -6.79 -18.89 -12.11
N LEU A 312 -6.45 -20.16 -11.86
CA LEU A 312 -5.09 -20.70 -12.03
C LEU A 312 -4.78 -21.11 -13.47
N SER A 313 -5.76 -21.06 -14.37
CA SER A 313 -5.57 -21.36 -15.78
C SER A 313 -5.08 -20.12 -16.55
N PRO A 314 -3.87 -20.14 -17.14
CA PRO A 314 -3.32 -18.97 -17.84
C PRO A 314 -4.13 -18.53 -19.07
N SER A 315 -4.97 -19.41 -19.63
CA SER A 315 -5.82 -19.09 -20.77
C SER A 315 -7.10 -18.33 -20.40
N THR A 316 -7.49 -18.35 -19.12
CA THR A 316 -8.73 -17.72 -18.63
C THR A 316 -8.45 -16.46 -17.83
N SER A 317 -7.43 -16.45 -16.96
CA SER A 317 -7.04 -15.25 -16.19
C SER A 317 -5.94 -14.47 -16.90
N SER A 318 -4.69 -14.90 -16.77
CA SER A 318 -3.50 -14.55 -17.55
C SER A 318 -2.30 -15.32 -16.98
N SER A 319 -1.18 -15.37 -17.69
CA SER A 319 0.04 -15.99 -17.16
C SER A 319 0.56 -15.30 -15.90
N LEU A 320 0.53 -13.96 -15.85
CA LEU A 320 0.96 -13.20 -14.67
C LEU A 320 0.01 -13.40 -13.49
N PHE A 321 -1.31 -13.33 -13.72
CA PHE A 321 -2.30 -13.50 -12.65
C PHE A 321 -2.19 -14.90 -12.05
N ALA A 322 -2.26 -15.95 -12.88
CA ALA A 322 -2.17 -17.34 -12.45
C ALA A 322 -0.85 -17.64 -11.71
N ALA A 323 0.29 -17.09 -12.17
CA ALA A 323 1.58 -17.26 -11.51
C ALA A 323 1.72 -16.47 -10.20
N SER A 324 0.91 -15.43 -10.01
CA SER A 324 0.90 -14.60 -8.80
C SER A 324 -0.09 -15.09 -7.74
N LEU A 325 -1.10 -15.89 -8.11
CA LEU A 325 -2.15 -16.31 -7.19
C LEU A 325 -1.65 -17.38 -6.22
N ASP A 326 -1.63 -17.04 -4.93
CA ASP A 326 -1.14 -17.96 -3.89
C ASP A 326 -2.02 -18.07 -2.65
N THR A 327 -3.06 -17.24 -2.53
CA THR A 327 -3.84 -17.13 -1.29
C THR A 327 -5.33 -17.05 -1.60
N VAL A 328 -6.11 -17.81 -0.83
CA VAL A 328 -7.58 -17.79 -0.82
C VAL A 328 -8.07 -17.37 0.55
N LEU A 329 -9.04 -16.46 0.60
CA LEU A 329 -9.86 -16.17 1.77
C LEU A 329 -11.27 -16.73 1.54
N LEU A 330 -11.65 -17.73 2.34
CA LEU A 330 -13.02 -18.23 2.41
C LEU A 330 -13.82 -17.26 3.28
N ASP A 331 -14.58 -16.39 2.63
CA ASP A 331 -15.43 -15.41 3.30
C ASP A 331 -16.74 -16.05 3.81
N ASP A 332 -17.60 -15.25 4.44
CA ASP A 332 -18.83 -15.70 5.12
C ASP A 332 -19.68 -16.68 4.28
N GLY A 333 -20.14 -17.75 4.94
CA GLY A 333 -21.01 -18.79 4.38
C GLY A 333 -20.52 -20.23 4.61
N TRP A 334 -19.29 -20.41 5.12
CA TRP A 334 -18.69 -21.74 5.33
C TRP A 334 -19.00 -22.34 6.71
N GLN A 335 -19.24 -21.50 7.73
CA GLN A 335 -19.38 -21.91 9.12
C GLN A 335 -20.65 -22.71 9.43
N ASP A 336 -20.55 -23.57 10.43
CA ASP A 336 -21.70 -24.24 11.03
C ASP A 336 -22.53 -23.29 11.92
N ILE A 337 -23.67 -22.86 11.39
CA ILE A 337 -24.55 -21.86 12.02
C ILE A 337 -25.94 -22.41 12.31
N LYS A 338 -26.59 -21.85 13.33
CA LYS A 338 -28.02 -22.06 13.60
C LYS A 338 -28.81 -20.78 13.33
N GLN A 339 -29.89 -20.95 12.58
CA GLN A 339 -30.86 -19.90 12.32
C GLN A 339 -32.05 -20.06 13.26
N ALA A 340 -32.48 -18.97 13.90
CA ALA A 340 -33.65 -18.93 14.77
C ALA A 340 -34.47 -17.66 14.48
N PRO A 341 -35.78 -17.64 14.81
CA PRO A 341 -36.56 -16.41 14.77
C PRO A 341 -35.92 -15.36 15.69
N GLY A 342 -35.51 -14.23 15.12
CA GLY A 342 -35.04 -13.07 15.88
C GLY A 342 -36.17 -12.10 16.17
N ARG A 343 -35.84 -10.80 16.26
CA ARG A 343 -36.84 -9.72 16.28
C ARG A 343 -37.69 -9.74 14.98
N PRO A 344 -38.89 -9.12 14.96
CA PRO A 344 -39.73 -9.07 13.76
C PRO A 344 -38.93 -8.61 12.53
N GLY A 345 -38.96 -9.41 11.46
CA GLY A 345 -38.27 -9.11 10.19
C GLY A 345 -36.79 -9.49 10.12
N ARG A 346 -36.16 -10.03 11.18
CA ARG A 346 -34.75 -10.46 11.17
C ARG A 346 -34.59 -11.89 11.71
N THR A 347 -33.97 -12.75 10.91
CA THR A 347 -33.55 -14.10 11.35
C THR A 347 -32.25 -13.97 12.14
N GLN A 348 -32.21 -14.52 13.35
CA GLN A 348 -30.99 -14.59 14.16
C GLN A 348 -30.08 -15.68 13.60
N GLN A 349 -28.80 -15.39 13.43
CA GLN A 349 -27.79 -16.30 12.93
C GLN A 349 -26.64 -16.40 13.94
N THR A 350 -26.53 -17.57 14.57
CA THR A 350 -25.56 -17.82 15.65
C THR A 350 -24.59 -18.92 15.26
N LEU A 351 -23.35 -18.84 15.76
CA LEU A 351 -22.38 -19.92 15.57
C LEU A 351 -22.82 -21.15 16.38
N HIS A 352 -23.02 -22.29 15.72
CA HIS A 352 -23.38 -23.55 16.37
C HIS A 352 -22.15 -24.27 16.90
N SER A 353 -21.15 -24.46 16.03
CA SER A 353 -19.92 -25.18 16.35
C SER A 353 -18.70 -24.62 15.62
N PHE A 354 -17.50 -25.13 15.92
CA PHE A 354 -16.28 -24.83 15.15
C PHE A 354 -16.18 -25.63 13.83
N GLY A 355 -17.25 -26.35 13.47
CA GLY A 355 -17.36 -27.10 12.24
C GLY A 355 -17.73 -26.25 11.03
N VAL A 356 -18.06 -26.93 9.93
CA VAL A 356 -18.54 -26.32 8.69
C VAL A 356 -19.98 -26.72 8.43
N ARG A 357 -20.73 -25.90 7.70
CA ARG A 357 -22.09 -26.25 7.29
C ARG A 357 -22.06 -27.46 6.35
N SER A 358 -22.89 -28.47 6.64
CA SER A 358 -22.97 -29.68 5.80
C SER A 358 -23.39 -29.38 4.35
N THR A 359 -24.19 -28.33 4.12
CA THR A 359 -24.58 -27.90 2.77
C THR A 359 -23.45 -27.20 2.01
N TRP A 360 -22.48 -26.63 2.71
CA TRP A 360 -21.29 -26.00 2.12
C TRP A 360 -20.28 -27.07 1.71
N TYR A 361 -20.04 -28.07 2.57
CA TYR A 361 -19.17 -29.22 2.27
C TYR A 361 -19.88 -30.25 1.38
N ASN A 362 -20.01 -29.95 0.10
CA ASN A 362 -20.81 -30.72 -0.85
C ASN A 362 -20.02 -31.69 -1.75
N VAL A 363 -18.79 -32.06 -1.34
CA VAL A 363 -17.92 -32.95 -2.13
C VAL A 363 -17.99 -34.38 -1.59
N ALA A 364 -17.94 -35.38 -2.47
CA ALA A 364 -17.90 -36.77 -2.06
C ALA A 364 -16.59 -37.05 -1.32
N GLY A 365 -16.69 -37.35 -0.02
CA GLY A 365 -15.54 -37.84 0.74
C GLY A 365 -15.27 -39.30 0.38
N ASP A 366 -14.03 -39.63 0.03
CA ASP A 366 -13.53 -40.97 0.37
C ASP A 366 -13.71 -41.10 1.88
N ALA A 367 -14.52 -42.06 2.32
CA ALA A 367 -15.04 -42.20 3.69
C ALA A 367 -14.17 -41.49 4.75
N ILE A 368 -14.60 -40.30 5.18
CA ILE A 368 -13.98 -39.60 6.31
C ILE A 368 -14.26 -40.48 7.52
N GLN A 369 -13.31 -41.34 7.87
CA GLN A 369 -13.39 -42.08 9.13
C GLN A 369 -13.42 -41.04 10.24
N SER A 370 -14.54 -40.97 10.95
CA SER A 370 -14.60 -40.30 12.24
C SER A 370 -13.56 -40.96 13.13
N SER A 371 -12.40 -40.32 13.31
CA SER A 371 -11.50 -40.71 14.38
C SER A 371 -12.28 -40.49 15.67
N ASN A 372 -12.33 -41.51 16.53
CA ASN A 372 -13.00 -41.44 17.83
C ASN A 372 -12.71 -40.11 18.55
N PRO A 373 -13.70 -39.54 19.28
CA PRO A 373 -13.48 -38.32 20.04
C PRO A 373 -12.26 -38.51 20.95
N PRO A 374 -11.34 -37.52 21.02
CA PRO A 374 -10.13 -37.66 21.82
C PRO A 374 -10.51 -37.86 23.30
N SER A 375 -9.96 -38.89 23.92
CA SER A 375 -10.12 -39.20 25.34
C SER A 375 -9.24 -38.32 26.26
N SER A 376 -8.88 -37.11 25.80
CA SER A 376 -8.12 -36.13 26.59
C SER A 376 -8.64 -34.71 26.40
N PRO A 377 -8.91 -33.96 27.48
CA PRO A 377 -9.51 -32.62 27.43
C PRO A 377 -8.62 -31.51 26.83
N SER A 378 -7.41 -31.81 26.32
CA SER A 378 -6.44 -30.79 25.90
C SER A 378 -6.22 -30.66 24.38
N ASN A 379 -6.83 -31.53 23.54
CA ASN A 379 -6.65 -31.47 22.09
C ASN A 379 -7.96 -31.06 21.42
N VAL A 380 -8.12 -29.76 21.16
CA VAL A 380 -9.20 -29.28 20.28
C VAL A 380 -8.96 -29.85 18.88
N ALA A 381 -9.82 -30.76 18.45
CA ALA A 381 -9.72 -31.38 17.13
C ALA A 381 -10.16 -30.40 16.03
N ALA A 382 -9.50 -30.51 14.87
CA ALA A 382 -9.96 -29.84 13.65
C ALA A 382 -11.28 -30.46 13.16
N SER A 383 -12.14 -29.67 12.52
CA SER A 383 -13.20 -30.23 11.68
C SER A 383 -12.57 -31.03 10.54
N PRO A 384 -12.88 -32.33 10.40
CA PRO A 384 -12.37 -33.15 9.29
C PRO A 384 -12.75 -32.60 7.91
N GLU A 385 -13.94 -32.02 7.79
CA GLU A 385 -14.46 -31.42 6.56
C GLU A 385 -13.68 -30.15 6.19
N LEU A 386 -13.42 -29.25 7.16
CA LEU A 386 -12.58 -28.08 6.92
C LEU A 386 -11.15 -28.48 6.55
N ALA A 387 -10.59 -29.46 7.25
CA ALA A 387 -9.24 -29.96 6.98
C ALA A 387 -9.12 -30.54 5.56
N ASP A 388 -10.12 -31.31 5.11
CA ASP A 388 -10.16 -31.82 3.74
C ASP A 388 -10.36 -30.69 2.71
N ALA A 389 -11.21 -29.71 3.01
CA ALA A 389 -11.41 -28.53 2.16
C ALA A 389 -10.11 -27.74 1.93
N VAL A 390 -9.41 -27.39 3.02
CA VAL A 390 -8.12 -26.69 2.98
C VAL A 390 -7.09 -27.52 2.22
N LYS A 391 -7.02 -28.84 2.46
CA LYS A 391 -6.13 -29.74 1.74
C LYS A 391 -6.41 -29.74 0.23
N ARG A 392 -7.67 -29.78 -0.20
CA ARG A 392 -8.05 -29.73 -1.62
C ARG A 392 -7.69 -28.39 -2.28
N ILE A 393 -7.89 -27.28 -1.57
CA ILE A 393 -7.50 -25.95 -2.04
C ILE A 393 -5.97 -25.88 -2.21
N LYS A 394 -5.21 -26.30 -1.19
CA LYS A 394 -3.74 -26.31 -1.23
C LYS A 394 -3.19 -27.26 -2.32
N ALA A 395 -3.87 -28.37 -2.60
CA ALA A 395 -3.49 -29.30 -3.67
C ALA A 395 -3.56 -28.68 -5.08
N LYS A 396 -4.25 -27.55 -5.27
CA LYS A 396 -4.27 -26.79 -6.53
C LYS A 396 -3.08 -25.84 -6.71
N GLY A 397 -2.20 -25.71 -5.71
CA GLY A 397 -1.04 -24.80 -5.74
C GLY A 397 -1.22 -23.53 -4.90
N ILE A 398 -2.37 -23.35 -4.26
CA ILE A 398 -2.60 -22.28 -3.27
C ILE A 398 -1.74 -22.54 -2.03
N GLN A 399 -0.97 -21.55 -1.61
CA GLN A 399 -0.05 -21.67 -0.47
C GLN A 399 -0.75 -21.36 0.85
N ARG A 400 -1.62 -20.35 0.88
CA ARG A 400 -2.30 -19.89 2.10
C ARG A 400 -3.82 -19.94 1.96
N VAL A 401 -4.50 -20.41 3.02
CA VAL A 401 -5.95 -20.36 3.14
C VAL A 401 -6.32 -19.59 4.41
N GLY A 402 -7.09 -18.52 4.24
CA GLY A 402 -7.71 -17.79 5.35
C GLY A 402 -9.20 -18.05 5.42
N VAL A 403 -9.79 -17.78 6.58
CA VAL A 403 -11.24 -17.88 6.78
C VAL A 403 -11.78 -16.63 7.46
N TRP A 404 -13.03 -16.29 7.16
CA TRP A 404 -13.77 -15.22 7.79
C TRP A 404 -14.51 -15.70 9.06
N MET A 405 -14.66 -14.81 10.04
CA MET A 405 -15.52 -14.93 11.23
C MET A 405 -15.93 -13.54 11.74
N THR A 406 -16.88 -13.44 12.67
CA THR A 406 -17.14 -12.18 13.40
C THR A 406 -16.49 -12.21 14.80
N ILE A 407 -16.32 -11.04 15.42
CA ILE A 407 -15.83 -10.93 16.80
C ILE A 407 -16.69 -11.71 17.81
N ALA A 408 -17.99 -11.83 17.58
CA ALA A 408 -18.94 -12.55 18.44
C ALA A 408 -19.10 -14.04 18.09
N GLY A 409 -18.36 -14.54 17.09
CA GLY A 409 -18.43 -15.91 16.57
C GLY A 409 -19.18 -15.98 15.23
N TYR A 410 -20.41 -15.47 15.18
CA TYR A 410 -21.15 -15.17 13.94
C TYR A 410 -21.99 -13.89 14.13
N TRP A 411 -22.80 -13.49 13.14
CA TRP A 411 -23.48 -12.18 13.12
C TRP A 411 -24.33 -11.85 14.36
N ASP A 412 -24.94 -12.83 15.03
CA ASP A 412 -25.74 -12.63 16.23
C ASP A 412 -25.19 -13.37 17.48
N GLY A 413 -23.89 -13.65 17.47
CA GLY A 413 -23.19 -14.30 18.59
C GLY A 413 -23.17 -15.83 18.52
N LEU A 414 -23.09 -16.47 19.69
CA LEU A 414 -23.02 -17.92 19.85
C LEU A 414 -24.40 -18.52 20.12
N GLU A 415 -24.62 -19.77 19.72
CA GLU A 415 -25.86 -20.45 20.08
C GLU A 415 -25.88 -20.77 21.58
N PRO A 416 -26.90 -20.32 22.35
CA PRO A 416 -26.94 -20.47 23.81
C PRO A 416 -27.02 -21.93 24.28
N ASP A 417 -27.76 -22.78 23.56
CA ASP A 417 -27.96 -24.20 23.91
C ASP A 417 -27.02 -25.13 23.11
N GLY A 418 -26.04 -24.56 22.41
CA GLY A 418 -25.13 -25.29 21.54
C GLY A 418 -23.86 -25.81 22.25
N PRO A 419 -22.97 -26.49 21.52
CA PRO A 419 -21.69 -26.97 22.05
C PRO A 419 -20.79 -25.89 22.67
N MET A 420 -21.00 -24.62 22.37
CA MET A 420 -20.26 -23.47 22.92
C MET A 420 -20.79 -22.99 24.28
N ALA A 421 -21.91 -23.52 24.77
CA ALA A 421 -22.43 -23.23 26.12
C ALA A 421 -21.40 -23.49 27.24
N ARG A 422 -20.39 -24.34 26.97
CA ARG A 422 -19.25 -24.63 27.86
C ARG A 422 -18.33 -23.45 28.21
N TYR A 423 -18.53 -22.30 27.57
CA TYR A 423 -17.77 -21.06 27.81
C TYR A 423 -18.54 -20.04 28.66
N ASP A 424 -19.54 -20.50 29.42
CA ASP A 424 -20.34 -19.69 30.34
C ASP A 424 -20.94 -18.46 29.64
N LEU A 425 -21.77 -18.72 28.62
CA LEU A 425 -22.33 -17.68 27.75
C LEU A 425 -23.25 -16.74 28.53
N GLN A 426 -23.02 -15.44 28.37
CA GLN A 426 -23.86 -14.37 28.91
C GLN A 426 -24.71 -13.75 27.80
N ARG A 427 -25.96 -13.45 28.13
CA ARG A 427 -26.92 -12.80 27.23
C ARG A 427 -26.77 -11.29 27.31
N TRP A 428 -26.53 -10.65 26.17
CA TRP A 428 -26.36 -9.21 26.06
C TRP A 428 -27.34 -8.59 25.07
N ASN A 429 -27.93 -7.47 25.46
CA ASN A 429 -28.72 -6.60 24.58
C ASN A 429 -27.81 -5.56 23.95
N LEU A 430 -27.96 -5.41 22.65
CA LEU A 430 -27.31 -4.36 21.87
C LEU A 430 -28.35 -3.32 21.48
N HIS A 431 -27.95 -2.04 21.51
CA HIS A 431 -28.82 -0.92 21.21
C HIS A 431 -28.08 0.20 20.49
N SER A 432 -28.76 0.81 19.53
CA SER A 432 -28.36 2.04 18.85
C SER A 432 -29.58 2.92 18.68
N ASP A 433 -29.42 4.23 18.90
CA ASP A 433 -30.49 5.21 18.65
C ASP A 433 -30.67 5.53 17.16
N TYR A 434 -29.70 5.13 16.33
CA TYR A 434 -29.62 5.55 14.91
C TYR A 434 -29.67 4.38 13.92
N TRP A 435 -29.29 3.18 14.35
CA TRP A 435 -29.05 2.04 13.46
C TRP A 435 -29.83 0.83 13.92
N ASP A 436 -30.94 0.52 13.23
CA ASP A 436 -31.77 -0.62 13.57
C ASP A 436 -30.95 -1.91 13.58
N GLU A 437 -30.04 -2.12 12.64
CA GLU A 437 -29.22 -3.33 12.54
C GLU A 437 -28.27 -3.54 13.73
N ALA A 438 -28.01 -2.50 14.52
CA ALA A 438 -27.24 -2.56 15.77
C ALA A 438 -28.11 -2.81 17.01
N ILE A 439 -29.42 -2.98 16.85
CA ILE A 439 -30.32 -3.47 17.90
C ILE A 439 -30.43 -4.99 17.75
N ALA A 440 -29.75 -5.73 18.62
CA ALA A 440 -29.61 -7.18 18.52
C ALA A 440 -29.53 -7.85 19.89
N LEU A 441 -29.54 -9.18 19.88
CA LEU A 441 -29.26 -10.01 21.04
C LEU A 441 -28.07 -10.90 20.76
N TRP A 442 -27.05 -10.81 21.61
CA TRP A 442 -25.88 -11.68 21.53
C TRP A 442 -25.78 -12.59 22.75
N TYR A 443 -25.28 -13.81 22.51
CA TYR A 443 -24.70 -14.64 23.56
C TYR A 443 -23.20 -14.72 23.31
N VAL A 444 -22.40 -14.26 24.27
CA VAL A 444 -20.94 -14.27 24.19
C VAL A 444 -20.35 -14.86 25.48
N PRO A 445 -19.13 -15.42 25.46
CA PRO A 445 -18.50 -15.93 26.68
C PRO A 445 -18.35 -14.86 27.75
N SER A 446 -18.41 -15.25 29.03
CA SER A 446 -17.98 -14.38 30.12
C SER A 446 -16.50 -13.97 29.96
N ILE A 447 -16.11 -12.82 30.52
CA ILE A 447 -14.76 -12.25 30.41
C ILE A 447 -13.69 -13.30 30.76
N GLY A 448 -13.90 -14.07 31.83
CA GLY A 448 -12.97 -15.11 32.28
C GLY A 448 -12.83 -16.32 31.34
N ARG A 449 -13.69 -16.46 30.32
CA ARG A 449 -13.72 -17.58 29.37
C ARG A 449 -13.40 -17.15 27.93
N LEU A 450 -13.20 -15.86 27.65
CA LEU A 450 -12.92 -15.36 26.30
C LEU A 450 -11.63 -15.92 25.70
N GLU A 451 -10.53 -15.98 26.47
CA GLU A 451 -9.27 -16.53 25.96
C GLU A 451 -9.37 -18.03 25.64
N ASP A 452 -10.12 -18.79 26.44
CA ASP A 452 -10.38 -20.21 26.17
C ASP A 452 -11.21 -20.38 24.89
N TYR A 453 -12.26 -19.57 24.71
CA TYR A 453 -13.10 -19.61 23.52
C TYR A 453 -12.30 -19.29 22.24
N TYR A 454 -11.65 -18.12 22.18
CA TYR A 454 -10.87 -17.74 20.99
C TYR A 454 -9.68 -18.68 20.79
N GLY A 455 -9.03 -19.09 21.88
CA GLY A 455 -7.92 -20.04 21.85
C GLY A 455 -8.30 -21.37 21.24
N ASP A 456 -9.42 -21.95 21.65
CA ASP A 456 -9.91 -23.21 21.11
C ASP A 456 -10.38 -23.05 19.65
N TYR A 457 -11.09 -21.97 19.33
CA TYR A 457 -11.55 -21.73 17.96
C TYR A 457 -10.37 -21.62 16.99
N PHE A 458 -9.40 -20.77 17.30
CA PHE A 458 -8.21 -20.58 16.46
C PHE A 458 -7.31 -21.83 16.40
N LYS A 459 -7.16 -22.59 17.50
CA LYS A 459 -6.44 -23.88 17.47
C LYS A 459 -7.12 -24.88 16.54
N SER A 460 -8.47 -24.95 16.56
CA SER A 460 -9.23 -25.80 15.65
C SER A 460 -9.00 -25.43 14.18
N LEU A 461 -9.04 -24.14 13.86
CA LEU A 461 -8.75 -23.63 12.51
C LEU A 461 -7.31 -23.94 12.08
N LYS A 462 -6.32 -23.67 12.93
CA LYS A 462 -4.92 -23.96 12.65
C LYS A 462 -4.68 -25.45 12.43
N ALA A 463 -5.32 -26.31 13.23
CA ALA A 463 -5.28 -27.76 13.06
C ALA A 463 -5.93 -28.24 11.74
N ALA A 464 -6.92 -27.52 11.22
CA ALA A 464 -7.47 -27.75 9.88
C ALA A 464 -6.56 -27.25 8.74
N GLY A 465 -5.46 -26.56 9.07
CA GLY A 465 -4.50 -26.04 8.11
C GLY A 465 -4.77 -24.61 7.63
N VAL A 466 -5.67 -23.88 8.29
CA VAL A 466 -5.90 -22.44 8.06
C VAL A 466 -4.66 -21.64 8.48
N ASP A 467 -4.35 -20.60 7.72
CA ASP A 467 -3.12 -19.80 7.86
C ASP A 467 -3.35 -18.40 8.45
N PHE A 468 -4.54 -17.83 8.31
CA PHE A 468 -4.89 -16.50 8.81
C PHE A 468 -6.42 -16.33 8.93
N VAL A 469 -6.88 -15.27 9.61
CA VAL A 469 -8.31 -14.99 9.79
C VAL A 469 -8.67 -13.56 9.39
N LYS A 470 -9.87 -13.37 8.82
CA LYS A 470 -10.56 -12.07 8.73
C LYS A 470 -11.62 -12.03 9.82
N VAL A 471 -11.56 -11.01 10.68
CA VAL A 471 -12.48 -10.86 11.81
C VAL A 471 -13.34 -9.62 11.59
N ASP A 472 -14.63 -9.83 11.38
CA ASP A 472 -15.62 -8.79 11.11
C ASP A 472 -16.40 -8.38 12.36
N ASP A 473 -17.27 -7.40 12.16
CA ASP A 473 -18.19 -6.81 13.14
C ASP A 473 -17.50 -6.26 14.40
N GLN A 474 -16.24 -5.81 14.25
CA GLN A 474 -15.41 -5.39 15.39
C GLN A 474 -15.82 -4.06 16.03
N ALA A 475 -16.57 -3.20 15.36
CA ALA A 475 -17.12 -1.99 15.98
C ALA A 475 -18.43 -2.27 16.74
N HIS A 476 -19.09 -3.39 16.45
CA HIS A 476 -20.42 -3.72 16.97
C HIS A 476 -20.50 -3.94 18.49
N PRO A 477 -19.43 -4.40 19.19
CA PRO A 477 -19.39 -4.40 20.66
C PRO A 477 -19.67 -3.03 21.29
N ASP A 478 -19.45 -1.91 20.58
CA ASP A 478 -19.78 -0.57 21.08
C ASP A 478 -21.27 -0.39 21.40
N TYR A 479 -22.14 -1.21 20.81
CA TYR A 479 -23.59 -1.18 21.02
C TYR A 479 -24.07 -2.05 22.18
N LEU A 480 -23.20 -2.84 22.84
CA LEU A 480 -23.57 -3.60 24.04
C LEU A 480 -24.03 -2.65 25.14
N VAL A 481 -25.24 -2.81 25.69
CA VAL A 481 -25.77 -1.88 26.71
C VAL A 481 -26.12 -2.54 28.04
N SER A 482 -26.61 -3.78 28.05
CA SER A 482 -27.08 -4.45 29.28
C SER A 482 -27.27 -5.96 29.09
N GLY A 483 -27.42 -6.72 30.18
CA GLY A 483 -27.96 -8.07 30.17
C GLY A 483 -27.08 -9.10 30.89
N GLY A 484 -25.78 -9.11 30.62
CA GLY A 484 -24.85 -10.04 31.26
C GLY A 484 -24.52 -9.65 32.70
N THR A 485 -23.68 -10.47 33.35
CA THR A 485 -23.25 -10.25 34.73
C THR A 485 -21.90 -9.55 34.83
N ASP A 486 -21.12 -9.56 33.75
CA ASP A 486 -19.84 -8.84 33.69
C ASP A 486 -20.06 -7.34 33.49
N ASP A 487 -19.02 -6.53 33.70
CA ASP A 487 -19.08 -5.10 33.34
C ASP A 487 -19.09 -4.95 31.81
N VAL A 488 -20.09 -4.21 31.29
CA VAL A 488 -20.29 -4.05 29.85
C VAL A 488 -19.13 -3.31 29.16
N GLY A 489 -18.53 -2.33 29.84
CA GLY A 489 -17.39 -1.59 29.31
C GLY A 489 -16.13 -2.47 29.27
N GLU A 490 -15.91 -3.24 30.34
CA GLU A 490 -14.80 -4.19 30.41
C GLU A 490 -14.93 -5.28 29.33
N LEU A 491 -16.14 -5.82 29.12
CA LEU A 491 -16.42 -6.85 28.12
C LEU A 491 -16.01 -6.41 26.71
N ARG A 492 -16.37 -5.18 26.29
CA ARG A 492 -16.03 -4.65 24.96
C ARG A 492 -14.53 -4.76 24.67
N HIS A 493 -13.71 -4.26 25.59
CA HIS A 493 -12.26 -4.30 25.43
C HIS A 493 -11.70 -5.72 25.61
N ALA A 494 -12.25 -6.51 26.53
CA ALA A 494 -11.83 -7.88 26.78
C ALA A 494 -12.02 -8.77 25.55
N MET A 495 -13.12 -8.62 24.80
CA MET A 495 -13.36 -9.35 23.55
C MET A 495 -12.24 -9.09 22.53
N HIS A 496 -11.90 -7.82 22.26
CA HIS A 496 -10.81 -7.48 21.34
C HIS A 496 -9.45 -7.94 21.83
N ARG A 497 -9.14 -7.77 23.13
CA ARG A 497 -7.87 -8.19 23.72
C ARG A 497 -7.68 -9.70 23.63
N ALA A 498 -8.68 -10.48 24.04
CA ALA A 498 -8.62 -11.95 24.00
C ALA A 498 -8.52 -12.46 22.55
N MET A 499 -9.34 -11.92 21.63
CA MET A 499 -9.28 -12.27 20.21
C MET A 499 -7.88 -12.01 19.63
N ARG A 500 -7.35 -10.79 19.79
CA ARG A 500 -6.03 -10.41 19.26
C ARG A 500 -4.92 -11.27 19.87
N LYS A 501 -4.93 -11.46 21.19
CA LYS A 501 -3.94 -12.26 21.90
C LYS A 501 -3.92 -13.69 21.38
N MET A 502 -5.07 -14.34 21.31
CA MET A 502 -5.13 -15.74 20.89
C MET A 502 -4.82 -15.92 19.41
N SER A 503 -5.29 -15.01 18.54
CA SER A 503 -4.97 -15.05 17.12
C SER A 503 -3.45 -14.96 16.89
N ASN A 504 -2.79 -13.99 17.51
CA ASN A 504 -1.35 -13.80 17.36
C ASN A 504 -0.53 -14.97 17.91
N GLN A 505 -0.97 -15.58 19.02
CA GLN A 505 -0.32 -16.76 19.59
C GLN A 505 -0.38 -17.98 18.66
N ILE A 506 -1.43 -18.11 17.85
CA ILE A 506 -1.73 -19.33 17.09
C ILE A 506 -1.33 -19.19 15.61
N PHE A 507 -1.59 -18.03 15.01
CA PHE A 507 -1.30 -17.77 13.60
C PHE A 507 -0.03 -16.94 13.39
N GLY A 508 0.34 -16.09 14.35
CA GLY A 508 1.46 -15.14 14.26
C GLY A 508 0.98 -13.69 14.21
N ASP A 509 1.89 -12.72 14.35
CA ASP A 509 1.53 -11.31 14.20
C ASP A 509 1.24 -10.97 12.73
N GLY A 510 0.29 -10.07 12.49
CA GLY A 510 -0.07 -9.63 11.13
C GLY A 510 -0.92 -10.62 10.33
N THR A 511 -1.35 -11.73 10.92
CA THR A 511 -2.22 -12.74 10.28
C THR A 511 -3.71 -12.56 10.60
N THR A 512 -4.09 -11.40 11.11
CA THR A 512 -5.50 -11.04 11.33
C THR A 512 -5.83 -9.83 10.46
N ILE A 513 -6.84 -9.97 9.60
CA ILE A 513 -7.46 -8.83 8.91
C ILE A 513 -8.55 -8.30 9.83
N HIS A 514 -8.34 -7.11 10.39
CA HIS A 514 -9.35 -6.46 11.21
C HIS A 514 -10.37 -5.75 10.33
N CYS A 515 -11.63 -6.17 10.34
CA CYS A 515 -12.67 -5.66 9.46
C CYS A 515 -13.90 -5.20 10.25
N MET A 516 -14.66 -4.26 9.67
CA MET A 516 -15.75 -3.53 10.33
C MET A 516 -15.30 -2.95 11.68
N ALA A 517 -14.05 -2.51 11.73
CA ALA A 517 -13.33 -2.16 12.95
C ALA A 517 -13.28 -0.64 13.17
N GLY A 518 -14.24 0.12 12.63
CA GLY A 518 -14.38 1.56 12.81
C GLY A 518 -14.94 1.93 14.18
N SER A 519 -14.26 1.52 15.26
CA SER A 519 -14.56 1.95 16.63
C SER A 519 -13.51 2.95 17.12
N PRO A 520 -13.90 4.00 17.87
CA PRO A 520 -12.93 4.84 18.57
C PRO A 520 -12.06 4.08 19.59
N ARG A 521 -12.55 2.93 20.11
CA ARG A 521 -11.78 2.01 20.95
C ARG A 521 -10.68 1.29 20.18
N ILE A 522 -10.78 1.25 18.85
CA ILE A 522 -9.82 0.61 17.97
C ILE A 522 -8.88 1.66 17.35
N TRP A 523 -9.42 2.67 16.66
CA TRP A 523 -8.65 3.68 15.92
C TRP A 523 -7.97 4.71 16.82
N GLY A 524 -8.58 5.02 17.97
CA GLY A 524 -7.97 5.80 19.05
C GLY A 524 -7.41 4.92 20.17
N GLY A 525 -7.48 3.59 20.05
CA GLY A 525 -7.06 2.68 21.12
C GLY A 525 -5.80 1.89 20.80
N ALA A 526 -5.54 0.87 21.61
CA ALA A 526 -4.25 0.20 21.59
C ALA A 526 -3.99 -0.70 20.37
N LEU A 527 -5.01 -1.04 19.55
CA LEU A 527 -4.77 -1.71 18.26
C LEU A 527 -4.04 -0.77 17.30
N ALA A 528 -4.50 0.48 17.22
CA ALA A 528 -3.99 1.48 16.30
C ALA A 528 -2.81 2.28 16.85
N LEU A 529 -2.63 2.34 18.17
CA LEU A 529 -1.55 3.11 18.79
C LEU A 529 -0.32 2.29 19.16
N ARG A 530 -0.34 0.95 19.02
CA ARG A 530 0.78 0.08 19.39
C ARG A 530 1.02 -1.05 18.38
N LYS A 531 2.28 -1.23 17.99
CA LYS A 531 2.77 -2.42 17.28
C LYS A 531 2.93 -3.59 18.23
N LEU A 532 2.83 -4.81 17.69
CA LEU A 532 3.24 -6.04 18.37
C LEU A 532 4.38 -6.68 17.58
N ASN A 533 5.52 -6.96 18.23
CA ASN A 533 6.72 -7.51 17.58
C ASN A 533 7.10 -6.77 16.27
N ASP A 534 7.16 -5.44 16.34
CA ASP A 534 7.41 -4.53 15.20
C ASP A 534 6.44 -4.66 14.01
N THR A 535 5.31 -5.35 14.21
CA THR A 535 4.30 -5.61 13.17
C THR A 535 3.08 -4.72 13.38
N LYS A 536 2.68 -4.03 12.31
CA LYS A 536 1.45 -3.22 12.25
C LYS A 536 0.22 -4.11 12.01
N SER A 537 -0.95 -3.66 12.45
CA SER A 537 -2.20 -4.41 12.31
C SER A 537 -2.85 -4.14 10.95
N LEU A 538 -3.18 -5.19 10.19
CA LEU A 538 -3.91 -5.08 8.94
C LEU A 538 -5.39 -4.79 9.23
N ILE A 539 -5.95 -3.73 8.65
CA ILE A 539 -7.32 -3.28 8.95
C ILE A 539 -8.04 -2.79 7.69
N ARG A 540 -9.31 -3.16 7.49
CA ARG A 540 -10.17 -2.58 6.46
C ARG A 540 -10.38 -1.10 6.74
N ASN A 541 -10.05 -0.26 5.76
CA ASN A 541 -9.93 1.19 5.91
C ASN A 541 -11.16 1.96 5.39
N SER A 542 -12.13 1.26 4.80
CA SER A 542 -13.41 1.78 4.32
C SER A 542 -14.50 0.74 4.50
N ASP A 543 -15.74 1.14 4.20
CA ASP A 543 -16.84 0.22 3.93
C ASP A 543 -16.51 -0.75 2.77
N ASP A 544 -17.40 -1.71 2.55
CA ASP A 544 -17.26 -2.72 1.52
C ASP A 544 -17.25 -2.14 0.11
N TYR A 545 -16.43 -2.77 -0.73
CA TYR A 545 -16.52 -2.66 -2.16
C TYR A 545 -17.80 -3.34 -2.64
N TYR A 546 -18.79 -2.54 -3.02
CA TYR A 546 -20.06 -3.00 -3.57
C TYR A 546 -20.04 -2.93 -5.11
N PRO A 547 -19.77 -4.04 -5.82
CA PRO A 547 -19.60 -4.03 -7.28
C PRO A 547 -20.85 -3.60 -8.06
N ASP A 548 -22.04 -3.80 -7.47
CA ASP A 548 -23.33 -3.52 -8.10
C ASP A 548 -23.94 -2.17 -7.68
N GLN A 549 -23.26 -1.41 -6.82
CA GLN A 549 -23.73 -0.10 -6.34
C GLN A 549 -22.86 1.01 -6.96
N ASP A 550 -23.31 1.58 -8.08
CA ASP A 550 -22.50 2.47 -8.92
C ASP A 550 -21.90 3.68 -8.16
N ASP A 551 -22.70 4.38 -7.35
CA ASP A 551 -22.20 5.55 -6.58
C ASP A 551 -21.20 5.17 -5.47
N SER A 552 -21.23 3.92 -4.99
CA SER A 552 -20.33 3.46 -3.93
C SER A 552 -18.85 3.49 -4.37
N HIS A 553 -18.57 3.33 -5.67
CA HIS A 553 -17.21 3.25 -6.17
C HIS A 553 -16.41 4.53 -5.94
N ARG A 554 -17.01 5.70 -6.18
CA ARG A 554 -16.35 6.99 -5.93
C ARG A 554 -16.14 7.27 -4.44
N TRP A 555 -17.11 6.89 -3.60
CA TRP A 555 -16.98 6.97 -2.15
C TRP A 555 -15.87 6.06 -1.65
N HIS A 556 -15.75 4.85 -2.19
CA HIS A 556 -14.70 3.90 -1.81
C HIS A 556 -13.29 4.46 -2.03
N ILE A 557 -13.04 5.11 -3.17
CA ILE A 557 -11.75 5.76 -3.46
C ILE A 557 -11.52 6.94 -2.51
N TYR A 558 -12.50 7.84 -2.40
CA TYR A 558 -12.42 9.04 -1.57
C TYR A 558 -12.16 8.69 -0.10
N LEU A 559 -12.94 7.79 0.47
CA LEU A 559 -12.85 7.37 1.86
C LEU A 559 -11.53 6.69 2.17
N ASN A 560 -11.05 5.79 1.30
CA ASN A 560 -9.75 5.15 1.53
C ASN A 560 -8.60 6.17 1.47
N GLY A 561 -8.58 7.05 0.47
CA GLY A 561 -7.51 8.03 0.31
C GLY A 561 -7.48 9.05 1.45
N THR A 562 -8.65 9.45 1.96
CA THR A 562 -8.77 10.40 3.07
C THR A 562 -8.55 9.76 4.44
N ASN A 563 -9.14 8.58 4.72
CA ASN A 563 -8.88 7.82 5.96
C ASN A 563 -7.41 7.46 6.13
N THR A 564 -6.68 7.30 5.01
CA THR A 564 -5.24 7.02 5.03
C THR A 564 -4.42 8.14 5.67
N ILE A 565 -4.90 9.39 5.70
CA ILE A 565 -4.23 10.49 6.40
C ILE A 565 -4.06 10.15 7.89
N LEU A 566 -5.09 9.58 8.51
CA LEU A 566 -5.04 9.10 9.90
C LEU A 566 -4.38 7.72 9.99
N SER A 567 -4.84 6.73 9.23
CA SER A 567 -4.41 5.34 9.41
C SER A 567 -2.93 5.11 9.13
N ARG A 568 -2.29 5.91 8.27
CA ARG A 568 -0.83 5.84 8.04
C ARG A 568 0.02 6.36 9.20
N ALA A 569 -0.52 7.30 9.98
CA ALA A 569 0.11 7.81 11.20
C ALA A 569 -0.03 6.84 12.37
N LEU A 570 -1.04 5.95 12.29
CA LEU A 570 -1.30 4.88 13.24
C LEU A 570 -0.46 3.62 12.91
N GLU A 571 -0.53 2.65 13.83
CA GLU A 571 0.05 1.31 13.70
C GLU A 571 -0.83 0.34 12.92
N LEU A 572 -1.42 0.88 11.86
CA LEU A 572 -2.34 0.21 10.97
C LEU A 572 -1.75 0.09 9.56
N ILE A 573 -2.10 -1.00 8.88
CA ILE A 573 -1.92 -1.20 7.44
C ILE A 573 -3.31 -1.16 6.82
N PRO A 574 -3.64 -0.12 6.04
CA PRO A 574 -4.99 0.05 5.51
C PRO A 574 -5.26 -0.88 4.32
N ASP A 575 -6.16 -1.83 4.51
CA ASP A 575 -6.73 -2.70 3.49
C ASP A 575 -7.85 -1.95 2.74
N PHE A 576 -7.66 -1.78 1.43
CA PHE A 576 -8.57 -1.10 0.51
C PHE A 576 -9.65 -2.02 -0.07
N ASP A 577 -9.83 -3.20 0.52
CA ASP A 577 -10.79 -4.23 0.13
C ASP A 577 -10.46 -4.95 -1.19
N MET A 578 -11.28 -5.95 -1.51
CA MET A 578 -11.29 -6.68 -2.77
C MET A 578 -11.63 -5.78 -3.95
N GLY A 579 -11.17 -6.13 -5.15
CA GLY A 579 -11.58 -5.47 -6.40
C GLY A 579 -11.86 -6.47 -7.52
N GLU A 580 -12.57 -6.01 -8.54
CA GLU A 580 -12.87 -6.78 -9.75
C GLU A 580 -12.33 -6.00 -10.94
N GLU A 581 -11.47 -6.62 -11.74
CA GLU A 581 -11.06 -6.03 -13.01
C GLU A 581 -12.21 -6.05 -14.03
N LEU A 582 -13.02 -7.11 -14.03
CA LEU A 582 -14.02 -7.31 -15.08
C LEU A 582 -15.24 -6.39 -14.96
N ASN A 583 -15.41 -5.71 -13.81
CA ASN A 583 -16.37 -4.65 -13.58
C ASN A 583 -16.02 -3.38 -14.38
N PRO A 584 -17.01 -2.57 -14.85
CA PRO A 584 -16.74 -1.30 -15.53
C PRO A 584 -15.84 -0.32 -14.76
N TRP A 585 -15.83 -0.38 -13.43
CA TRP A 585 -14.98 0.42 -12.55
C TRP A 585 -13.66 -0.30 -12.19
N GLY A 586 -13.33 -1.41 -12.84
CA GLY A 586 -12.20 -2.25 -12.46
C GLY A 586 -10.85 -1.78 -12.99
N GLN A 587 -10.71 -1.81 -14.31
CA GLN A 587 -9.42 -1.79 -15.03
C GLN A 587 -8.56 -0.56 -14.79
N ASP A 588 -9.16 0.63 -14.88
CA ASP A 588 -8.45 1.92 -14.80
C ASP A 588 -8.82 2.71 -13.54
N TYR A 589 -9.48 2.08 -12.56
CA TYR A 589 -10.00 2.77 -11.38
C TYR A 589 -9.70 2.01 -10.09
N HIS A 590 -10.39 0.87 -9.85
CA HIS A 590 -10.24 0.10 -8.60
C HIS A 590 -8.94 -0.70 -8.51
N VAL A 591 -8.51 -1.37 -9.58
CA VAL A 591 -7.26 -2.14 -9.55
C VAL A 591 -6.03 -1.23 -9.39
N PRO A 592 -5.91 -0.10 -10.13
CA PRO A 592 -4.84 0.87 -9.90
C PRO A 592 -4.78 1.38 -8.46
N PHE A 593 -5.94 1.75 -7.89
CA PHE A 593 -6.00 2.31 -6.54
C PHE A 593 -5.52 1.33 -5.45
N ARG A 594 -5.79 0.03 -5.61
CA ARG A 594 -5.29 -1.00 -4.66
C ARG A 594 -3.78 -1.16 -4.68
N SER A 595 -3.11 -0.70 -5.73
CA SER A 595 -1.64 -0.67 -5.81
C SER A 595 -1.04 0.44 -4.92
N PHE A 596 -1.85 1.40 -4.48
CA PHE A 596 -1.44 2.46 -3.55
C PHE A 596 -1.45 2.02 -2.09
N SER A 597 -1.89 0.79 -1.77
CA SER A 597 -1.83 0.23 -0.42
C SER A 597 -0.81 -0.91 -0.30
N PRO A 598 -0.06 -1.00 0.82
CA PRO A 598 0.83 -2.11 1.08
C PRO A 598 0.08 -3.34 1.61
N ALA A 599 -1.20 -3.19 1.99
CA ALA A 599 -2.06 -4.29 2.43
C ALA A 599 -2.20 -5.35 1.34
N PRO A 600 -2.34 -6.63 1.64
CA PRO A 600 -2.60 -7.64 0.62
C PRO A 600 -3.77 -7.30 -0.31
N THR A 601 -3.61 -7.50 -1.61
CA THR A 601 -4.64 -7.15 -2.59
C THR A 601 -5.45 -8.38 -2.97
N TYR A 602 -6.77 -8.30 -2.78
CA TYR A 602 -7.72 -9.37 -3.10
C TYR A 602 -8.44 -9.07 -4.42
N SER A 603 -8.47 -10.04 -5.32
CA SER A 603 -9.41 -10.10 -6.44
C SER A 603 -10.65 -10.87 -6.02
N THR A 604 -11.80 -10.50 -6.58
CA THR A 604 -13.04 -11.26 -6.49
C THR A 604 -13.65 -11.48 -7.88
N ASP A 605 -12.80 -11.51 -8.91
CA ASP A 605 -13.20 -11.74 -10.30
C ASP A 605 -13.67 -13.18 -10.53
N LEU A 606 -14.82 -13.35 -11.17
CA LEU A 606 -15.32 -14.64 -11.65
C LEU A 606 -14.61 -15.19 -12.89
N MET A 607 -13.76 -14.37 -13.53
CA MET A 607 -13.07 -14.69 -14.79
C MET A 607 -14.03 -15.10 -15.92
N THR A 608 -15.15 -14.37 -16.07
CA THR A 608 -16.16 -14.61 -17.11
C THR A 608 -15.67 -14.29 -18.52
N ARG A 609 -14.59 -13.52 -18.63
CA ARG A 609 -13.87 -13.18 -19.87
C ARG A 609 -12.38 -12.98 -19.55
N PRO A 610 -11.47 -13.05 -20.55
CA PRO A 610 -10.06 -12.80 -20.33
C PRO A 610 -9.80 -11.40 -19.74
N LEU A 611 -8.78 -11.31 -18.89
CA LEU A 611 -8.29 -10.04 -18.36
C LEU A 611 -7.68 -9.17 -19.47
N HIS A 612 -7.66 -7.86 -19.26
CA HIS A 612 -7.06 -6.90 -20.17
C HIS A 612 -5.54 -7.10 -20.21
N PRO A 613 -4.89 -7.11 -21.40
CA PRO A 613 -3.46 -7.41 -21.51
C PRO A 613 -2.55 -6.28 -20.99
N GLN A 614 -3.08 -5.07 -20.81
CA GLN A 614 -2.29 -3.86 -20.49
C GLN A 614 -2.88 -3.01 -19.34
N LYS A 615 -4.05 -3.39 -18.81
CA LYS A 615 -4.78 -2.62 -17.78
C LYS A 615 -5.15 -3.56 -16.64
N GLY A 616 -5.76 -3.05 -15.58
CA GLY A 616 -6.20 -3.88 -14.46
C GLY A 616 -5.04 -4.68 -13.85
N TRP A 617 -5.22 -5.98 -13.65
CA TRP A 617 -4.22 -6.84 -13.04
C TRP A 617 -2.93 -6.91 -13.84
N SER A 618 -2.97 -6.77 -15.17
CA SER A 618 -1.75 -6.75 -16.01
C SER A 618 -0.91 -5.49 -15.80
N ALA A 619 -1.54 -4.37 -15.42
CA ALA A 619 -0.85 -3.13 -15.04
C ALA A 619 -0.40 -3.13 -13.56
N ALA A 620 -0.96 -4.00 -12.72
CA ALA A 620 -0.54 -4.16 -11.33
C ALA A 620 0.56 -5.23 -11.14
N LEU A 621 0.69 -6.17 -12.08
CA LEU A 621 1.59 -7.33 -11.97
C LEU A 621 2.80 -7.23 -12.90
N ALA A 622 3.93 -7.76 -12.42
CA ALA A 622 5.14 -7.93 -13.22
C ALA A 622 5.87 -9.22 -12.84
N LYS A 623 6.85 -9.59 -13.67
CA LYS A 623 7.64 -10.81 -13.46
C LYS A 623 8.65 -10.62 -12.34
N THR A 624 8.91 -11.69 -11.60
CA THR A 624 10.02 -11.78 -10.64
C THR A 624 11.17 -12.57 -11.25
N LYS A 625 12.42 -12.31 -10.83
CA LYS A 625 13.59 -12.97 -11.41
C LYS A 625 13.62 -14.48 -11.12
N GLN A 626 12.85 -14.95 -10.13
CA GLN A 626 12.66 -16.38 -9.85
C GLN A 626 11.69 -17.09 -10.81
N GLY A 627 11.14 -16.40 -11.82
CA GLY A 627 10.24 -16.99 -12.82
C GLY A 627 8.76 -17.00 -12.43
N GLY A 628 8.37 -16.26 -11.39
CA GLY A 628 6.98 -16.04 -10.98
C GLY A 628 6.48 -14.64 -11.37
N ALA A 629 5.38 -14.22 -10.75
CA ALA A 629 4.83 -12.87 -10.87
C ALA A 629 4.41 -12.33 -9.50
N GLY A 630 4.32 -11.01 -9.38
CA GLY A 630 3.85 -10.36 -8.17
C GLY A 630 3.42 -8.92 -8.43
N LEU A 631 2.71 -8.36 -7.46
CA LEU A 631 2.21 -6.99 -7.45
C LEU A 631 3.37 -6.01 -7.33
N VAL A 632 3.45 -5.09 -8.30
CA VAL A 632 4.46 -4.03 -8.34
C VAL A 632 4.03 -2.91 -7.41
N LYS A 633 4.18 -3.11 -6.10
CA LYS A 633 3.77 -2.12 -5.10
C LYS A 633 4.70 -2.08 -3.89
N THR A 634 4.62 -0.99 -3.14
CA THR A 634 5.35 -0.84 -1.88
C THR A 634 4.86 -1.84 -0.83
N THR A 635 5.73 -2.16 0.13
CA THR A 635 5.45 -3.09 1.23
C THR A 635 5.29 -2.40 2.58
N ASN A 636 5.55 -1.09 2.66
CA ASN A 636 5.60 -0.36 3.94
C ASN A 636 5.05 1.07 3.89
N ARG A 637 4.56 1.54 2.73
CA ARG A 637 3.96 2.87 2.56
C ARG A 637 2.58 2.73 1.92
N VAL A 638 1.75 3.73 2.15
CA VAL A 638 0.39 3.81 1.61
C VAL A 638 0.19 5.21 1.05
N GLY A 639 -0.55 5.33 -0.05
CA GLY A 639 -0.89 6.61 -0.64
C GLY A 639 -2.04 7.29 0.08
N ALA A 640 -1.96 8.62 0.25
CA ALA A 640 -2.96 9.43 0.94
C ALA A 640 -3.37 10.66 0.12
N GLY A 641 -4.56 11.20 0.41
CA GLY A 641 -4.96 12.52 -0.09
C GLY A 641 -4.01 13.63 0.39
N LEU A 642 -3.90 14.68 -0.41
CA LEU A 642 -3.00 15.82 -0.16
C LEU A 642 -3.63 16.86 0.79
N GLU A 643 -2.83 17.44 1.70
CA GLU A 643 -3.27 18.44 2.67
C GLU A 643 -3.79 19.69 1.96
N GLY A 644 -3.03 20.19 0.98
CA GLY A 644 -3.38 21.38 0.20
C GLY A 644 -4.69 21.27 -0.56
N ARG A 645 -5.24 20.05 -0.69
CA ARG A 645 -6.44 19.71 -1.47
C ARG A 645 -7.60 19.18 -0.62
N LEU A 646 -7.46 19.12 0.70
CA LEU A 646 -8.47 18.52 1.58
C LEU A 646 -9.86 19.19 1.52
N ASN A 647 -9.91 20.44 1.05
CA ASN A 647 -11.15 21.22 0.92
C ASN A 647 -11.62 21.36 -0.55
N ASP A 648 -10.98 20.69 -1.50
CA ASP A 648 -11.41 20.69 -2.91
C ASP A 648 -12.77 19.99 -3.03
N ASP A 649 -13.70 20.57 -3.79
CA ASP A 649 -14.91 19.83 -4.21
C ASP A 649 -14.53 18.76 -5.23
N VAL A 650 -14.32 17.54 -4.75
CA VAL A 650 -14.02 16.36 -5.56
C VAL A 650 -15.22 15.40 -5.71
N MET A 651 -16.24 15.55 -4.86
CA MET A 651 -17.40 14.65 -4.78
C MET A 651 -18.69 15.23 -5.36
N GLY A 652 -18.68 16.48 -5.85
CA GLY A 652 -19.83 17.13 -6.46
C GLY A 652 -20.21 16.61 -7.86
N GLU A 653 -21.23 17.24 -8.45
CA GLU A 653 -21.74 16.94 -9.78
C GLU A 653 -21.01 17.69 -10.91
N GLY A 654 -21.10 17.19 -12.14
CA GLY A 654 -20.60 17.89 -13.33
C GLY A 654 -19.06 18.01 -13.39
N VAL A 655 -18.58 19.07 -14.04
CA VAL A 655 -17.14 19.33 -14.23
C VAL A 655 -16.54 19.88 -12.93
N GLY A 656 -15.55 19.20 -12.35
CA GLY A 656 -14.93 19.63 -11.09
C GLY A 656 -13.57 18.98 -10.82
N GLN A 657 -13.03 19.18 -9.60
CA GLN A 657 -11.70 18.70 -9.26
C GLN A 657 -11.64 17.16 -9.22
N ALA A 658 -10.54 16.59 -9.72
CA ALA A 658 -10.19 15.19 -9.51
C ALA A 658 -9.62 15.00 -8.09
N PHE A 659 -9.90 13.84 -7.49
CA PHE A 659 -9.30 13.48 -6.20
C PHE A 659 -7.87 12.97 -6.42
N VAL A 660 -6.89 13.64 -5.80
CA VAL A 660 -5.47 13.33 -5.97
C VAL A 660 -4.92 12.61 -4.74
N VAL A 661 -4.28 11.47 -4.97
CA VAL A 661 -3.61 10.66 -3.95
C VAL A 661 -2.13 10.54 -4.29
N ALA A 662 -1.26 10.77 -3.32
CA ALA A 662 0.18 10.69 -3.50
C ALA A 662 0.80 9.50 -2.76
N LEU A 663 1.78 8.86 -3.38
CA LEU A 663 2.55 7.76 -2.80
C LEU A 663 4.04 7.91 -3.09
N ALA A 664 4.85 8.03 -2.04
CA ALA A 664 6.31 8.12 -2.13
C ALA A 664 6.99 6.74 -2.24
N PHE A 665 8.07 6.69 -3.03
CA PHE A 665 8.96 5.54 -3.24
C PHE A 665 10.41 5.92 -2.93
N PRO A 666 10.85 5.84 -1.67
CA PRO A 666 12.22 6.18 -1.27
C PRO A 666 13.31 5.41 -2.01
N GLU A 667 13.08 4.13 -2.24
CA GLU A 667 14.01 3.24 -2.95
C GLU A 667 14.26 3.71 -4.39
N ALA A 668 13.27 4.39 -4.99
CA ALA A 668 13.34 4.99 -6.31
C ALA A 668 13.70 6.49 -6.29
N GLN A 669 13.79 7.12 -5.11
CA GLN A 669 13.91 8.59 -4.96
C GLN A 669 12.83 9.34 -5.76
N GLY A 670 11.57 8.90 -5.65
CA GLY A 670 10.46 9.46 -6.41
C GLY A 670 9.11 9.26 -5.73
N ALA A 671 8.05 9.67 -6.42
CA ALA A 671 6.67 9.53 -5.98
C ALA A 671 5.73 9.35 -7.17
N HIS A 672 4.53 8.81 -6.92
CA HIS A 672 3.41 8.86 -7.85
C HIS A 672 2.31 9.74 -7.30
N LEU A 673 1.71 10.54 -8.17
CA LEU A 673 0.47 11.27 -7.99
C LEU A 673 -0.59 10.59 -8.87
N GLY A 674 -1.59 9.99 -8.27
CA GLY A 674 -2.74 9.46 -9.01
C GLY A 674 -3.93 10.41 -8.89
N ALA A 675 -4.57 10.74 -10.00
CA ALA A 675 -5.81 11.51 -10.05
C ALA A 675 -6.98 10.59 -10.43
N TRP A 676 -8.03 10.54 -9.59
CA TRP A 676 -9.24 9.75 -9.83
C TRP A 676 -10.45 10.65 -10.07
N SER A 677 -11.33 10.23 -10.98
CA SER A 677 -12.65 10.85 -11.09
C SER A 677 -13.57 10.35 -9.97
N THR A 678 -13.87 11.22 -9.02
CA THR A 678 -14.82 10.96 -7.92
C THR A 678 -16.10 11.81 -8.05
N ARG A 679 -16.34 12.38 -9.23
CA ARG A 679 -17.55 13.16 -9.52
C ARG A 679 -18.77 12.23 -9.54
N SER A 680 -19.90 12.71 -9.05
CA SER A 680 -21.17 11.99 -9.16
C SER A 680 -21.72 12.02 -10.58
N ASN A 681 -22.63 11.09 -10.89
CA ASN A 681 -23.32 11.00 -12.18
C ASN A 681 -22.37 10.97 -13.39
N GLU A 682 -21.23 10.29 -13.25
CA GLU A 682 -20.18 10.22 -14.29
C GLU A 682 -19.70 11.60 -14.78
N GLY A 683 -19.66 12.58 -13.86
CA GLY A 683 -19.11 13.91 -14.13
C GLY A 683 -17.65 13.88 -14.57
N HIS A 684 -17.23 14.93 -15.28
CA HIS A 684 -15.86 15.06 -15.77
C HIS A 684 -14.95 15.59 -14.66
N ALA A 685 -13.85 14.90 -14.38
CA ALA A 685 -12.87 15.37 -13.41
C ALA A 685 -11.66 16.00 -14.12
N PHE A 686 -11.13 17.07 -13.55
CA PHE A 686 -9.85 17.62 -13.97
C PHE A 686 -9.07 18.12 -12.75
N THR A 687 -7.76 18.25 -12.85
CA THR A 687 -6.96 18.91 -11.81
C THR A 687 -5.73 19.54 -12.43
N SER A 688 -5.27 20.66 -11.86
CA SER A 688 -3.96 21.21 -12.18
C SER A 688 -2.97 20.75 -11.11
N ILE A 689 -2.00 19.92 -11.51
CA ILE A 689 -0.89 19.55 -10.64
C ILE A 689 0.06 20.76 -10.55
N ASN A 690 0.43 21.13 -9.34
CA ASN A 690 1.31 22.27 -9.04
C ASN A 690 2.55 21.84 -8.23
N SER A 691 3.47 22.77 -7.99
CA SER A 691 4.72 22.51 -7.25
C SER A 691 4.48 22.01 -5.82
N ASN A 692 3.47 22.51 -5.11
CA ASN A 692 3.16 22.04 -3.76
C ASN A 692 2.71 20.56 -3.78
N ASP A 693 1.92 20.13 -4.76
CA ASP A 693 1.53 18.72 -4.89
C ASP A 693 2.75 17.80 -5.04
N VAL A 694 3.75 18.25 -5.81
CA VAL A 694 4.99 17.51 -6.02
C VAL A 694 5.79 17.43 -4.72
N VAL A 695 5.87 18.53 -3.97
CA VAL A 695 6.58 18.59 -2.68
C VAL A 695 5.89 17.70 -1.64
N GLU A 696 4.56 17.76 -1.53
CA GLU A 696 3.79 16.88 -0.65
C GLU A 696 3.95 15.40 -1.05
N ALA A 697 3.94 15.08 -2.36
CA ALA A 697 4.11 13.71 -2.85
C ALA A 697 5.49 13.11 -2.55
N LEU A 698 6.55 13.91 -2.64
CA LEU A 698 7.90 13.50 -2.25
C LEU A 698 8.04 13.35 -0.73
N GLY A 699 7.26 14.14 0.02
CA GLY A 699 7.19 14.11 1.49
C GLY A 699 8.59 14.14 2.13
N PRO A 700 8.98 13.14 2.94
CA PRO A 700 10.26 13.14 3.65
C PRO A 700 11.49 12.96 2.76
N LEU A 701 11.32 12.62 1.47
CA LEU A 701 12.45 12.38 0.56
C LEU A 701 13.26 13.65 0.29
N LYS A 702 12.61 14.82 0.29
CA LYS A 702 13.20 16.13 -0.02
C LYS A 702 14.15 16.07 -1.21
N ALA A 703 13.64 16.31 -2.42
CA ALA A 703 14.48 16.32 -3.61
C ALA A 703 15.57 17.39 -3.51
N THR A 704 16.83 16.96 -3.59
CA THR A 704 18.00 17.85 -3.62
C THR A 704 18.50 18.15 -5.04
N ALA A 705 17.85 17.55 -6.03
CA ALA A 705 18.13 17.68 -7.45
C ALA A 705 16.84 17.99 -8.20
N ALA A 706 16.95 18.31 -9.49
CA ALA A 706 15.77 18.46 -10.34
C ALA A 706 14.97 17.15 -10.36
N VAL A 707 13.66 17.26 -10.53
CA VAL A 707 12.79 16.09 -10.67
C VAL A 707 12.10 16.11 -12.03
N ALA A 708 11.97 14.95 -12.64
CA ALA A 708 11.15 14.76 -13.83
C ALA A 708 9.69 14.58 -13.39
N LEU A 709 8.78 15.29 -14.03
CA LEU A 709 7.33 15.11 -13.95
C LEU A 709 6.87 14.44 -15.25
N TYR A 710 6.38 13.22 -15.17
CA TYR A 710 5.96 12.41 -16.33
C TYR A 710 4.48 12.01 -16.21
N VAL A 711 3.70 12.19 -17.27
CA VAL A 711 2.30 11.76 -17.31
C VAL A 711 2.21 10.40 -17.98
N ALA A 712 1.84 9.37 -17.20
CA ALA A 712 1.87 7.98 -17.65
C ALA A 712 0.99 7.74 -18.88
N GLY A 713 1.52 7.04 -19.89
CA GLY A 713 0.82 6.76 -21.15
C GLY A 713 0.86 7.89 -22.18
N HIS A 714 1.55 9.00 -21.89
CA HIS A 714 1.72 10.12 -22.81
C HIS A 714 3.20 10.36 -23.12
N ASP A 715 3.50 10.87 -24.31
CA ASP A 715 4.85 11.30 -24.69
C ASP A 715 5.12 12.73 -24.18
N TRP A 716 4.98 12.92 -22.87
CA TRP A 716 5.16 14.22 -22.22
C TRP A 716 5.84 14.06 -20.86
N ALA A 717 6.91 14.81 -20.66
CA ALA A 717 7.58 14.99 -19.39
C ALA A 717 8.22 16.39 -19.31
N SER A 718 8.45 16.87 -18.09
CA SER A 718 9.10 18.16 -17.85
C SER A 718 10.01 18.12 -16.63
N TRP A 719 11.03 18.98 -16.59
CA TRP A 719 11.91 19.15 -15.44
C TRP A 719 11.42 20.22 -14.48
N ILE A 720 11.42 19.92 -13.19
CA ILE A 720 11.18 20.89 -12.11
C ILE A 720 12.51 21.17 -11.39
N SER A 721 12.85 22.46 -11.27
CA SER A 721 14.06 22.88 -10.56
C SER A 721 13.97 22.55 -9.07
N PRO A 722 15.07 22.12 -8.42
CA PRO A 722 15.07 21.92 -6.97
C PRO A 722 14.73 23.20 -6.19
N ASN A 723 15.01 24.38 -6.76
CA ASN A 723 14.67 25.67 -6.15
C ASN A 723 13.17 26.00 -6.21
N ASP A 724 12.37 25.21 -6.92
CA ASP A 724 10.90 25.33 -6.99
C ASP A 724 10.20 24.22 -6.19
N LEU A 725 10.97 23.31 -5.56
CA LEU A 725 10.47 22.20 -4.75
C LEU A 725 10.43 22.60 -3.26
N VAL A 726 9.71 23.68 -2.98
CA VAL A 726 9.47 24.21 -1.63
C VAL A 726 7.98 24.46 -1.46
N LEU A 727 7.45 24.19 -0.26
CA LEU A 727 6.06 24.52 0.04
C LEU A 727 5.90 26.03 0.08
N THR A 728 5.01 26.55 -0.75
CA THR A 728 4.62 27.96 -0.75
C THR A 728 3.16 28.12 -0.35
N GLN A 729 2.69 29.36 -0.18
CA GLN A 729 1.25 29.61 -0.12
C GLN A 729 0.58 29.11 -1.42
N ARG A 730 -0.68 28.65 -1.32
CA ARG A 730 -1.40 28.01 -2.45
C ARG A 730 -1.44 28.87 -3.71
N SER A 731 -1.60 30.19 -3.56
CA SER A 731 -1.60 31.17 -4.66
C SER A 731 -0.22 31.42 -5.29
N CYS A 732 0.85 30.93 -4.65
CA CYS A 732 2.23 31.05 -5.13
C CYS A 732 2.80 29.70 -5.62
N ALA A 733 2.03 28.61 -5.52
CA ALA A 733 2.45 27.31 -6.02
C ALA A 733 2.39 27.30 -7.56
N THR A 734 3.50 26.96 -8.21
CA THR A 734 3.60 26.98 -9.67
C THR A 734 2.71 25.91 -10.28
N PRO A 735 1.69 26.26 -11.10
CA PRO A 735 0.92 25.28 -11.84
C PRO A 735 1.79 24.66 -12.94
N LEU A 736 1.80 23.33 -13.05
CA LEU A 736 2.74 22.59 -13.91
C LEU A 736 2.03 21.94 -15.09
N VAL A 737 0.94 21.22 -14.84
CA VAL A 737 0.21 20.46 -15.87
C VAL A 737 -1.26 20.31 -15.50
N THR A 738 -2.13 20.28 -16.50
CA THR A 738 -3.55 19.92 -16.35
C THR A 738 -3.74 18.44 -16.66
N ILE A 739 -4.44 17.75 -15.77
CA ILE A 739 -4.82 16.35 -15.91
C ILE A 739 -6.33 16.29 -16.02
N ASN A 740 -6.84 15.80 -17.14
CA ASN A 740 -8.25 15.46 -17.33
C ASN A 740 -8.44 13.96 -17.08
N VAL A 741 -9.48 13.60 -16.33
CA VAL A 741 -9.78 12.22 -15.96
C VAL A 741 -11.24 11.94 -16.27
N ASP A 742 -11.47 11.00 -17.18
CA ASP A 742 -12.82 10.58 -17.54
C ASP A 742 -13.47 9.80 -16.39
N ALA A 743 -14.80 9.64 -16.46
CA ALA A 743 -15.53 8.83 -15.51
C ALA A 743 -14.98 7.38 -15.48
N LYS A 744 -14.93 6.77 -14.29
CA LYS A 744 -14.45 5.40 -14.07
C LYS A 744 -12.98 5.19 -14.48
N GLN A 745 -12.18 6.26 -14.51
CA GLN A 745 -10.75 6.21 -14.83
C GLN A 745 -9.89 6.93 -13.80
N SER A 746 -8.60 6.71 -13.91
CA SER A 746 -7.55 7.39 -13.17
C SER A 746 -6.37 7.70 -14.09
N GLN A 747 -5.60 8.74 -13.73
CA GLN A 747 -4.39 9.12 -14.45
C GLN A 747 -3.22 9.20 -13.46
N MET A 748 -2.14 8.48 -13.77
CA MET A 748 -0.92 8.51 -12.98
C MET A 748 0.04 9.57 -13.50
N VAL A 749 0.71 10.24 -12.57
CA VAL A 749 1.80 11.18 -12.80
C VAL A 749 2.99 10.77 -11.95
N THR A 750 4.12 10.51 -12.59
CA THR A 750 5.36 10.08 -11.95
C THR A 750 6.25 11.28 -11.67
N VAL A 751 6.76 11.35 -10.45
CA VAL A 751 7.82 12.27 -10.03
C VAL A 751 9.08 11.46 -9.77
N ALA A 752 10.17 11.72 -10.49
CA ALA A 752 11.41 10.98 -10.35
C ALA A 752 12.61 11.92 -10.23
N GLN A 753 13.46 11.71 -9.22
CA GLN A 753 14.68 12.50 -9.07
C GLN A 753 15.65 12.29 -10.24
N SER A 754 16.31 13.37 -10.64
CA SER A 754 17.36 13.35 -11.64
C SER A 754 18.73 13.01 -11.06
N TYR A 755 19.58 12.44 -11.92
CA TYR A 755 20.96 12.09 -11.63
C TYR A 755 21.83 12.61 -12.77
N ALA A 756 22.87 13.36 -12.42
CA ALA A 756 23.88 13.81 -13.37
C ALA A 756 24.99 12.75 -13.48
N VAL A 757 25.23 12.26 -14.69
CA VAL A 757 26.19 11.20 -15.00
C VAL A 757 26.92 11.57 -16.28
N ASP A 758 28.21 11.89 -16.17
CA ASP A 758 29.07 12.32 -17.30
C ASP A 758 28.44 13.38 -18.21
N GLY A 759 27.77 14.37 -17.63
CA GLY A 759 27.16 15.47 -18.37
C GLY A 759 25.82 15.14 -19.05
N ILE A 760 25.23 13.97 -18.76
CA ILE A 760 23.83 13.65 -19.06
C ILE A 760 23.03 13.70 -17.76
N THR A 761 21.86 14.33 -17.79
CA THR A 761 20.88 14.32 -16.71
C THR A 761 19.84 13.24 -17.00
N ILE A 762 19.65 12.32 -16.07
CA ILE A 762 18.81 11.12 -16.24
C ILE A 762 17.87 10.99 -15.04
N ALA A 763 16.57 10.82 -15.29
CA ALA A 763 15.61 10.35 -14.30
C ALA A 763 15.08 8.97 -14.71
N CYS A 764 14.99 8.03 -13.76
CA CYS A 764 14.36 6.73 -14.00
C CYS A 764 12.89 6.80 -13.59
N LEU A 765 11.99 6.56 -14.54
CA LEU A 765 10.54 6.66 -14.36
C LEU A 765 9.93 5.34 -13.82
N GLY A 766 10.75 4.30 -13.64
CA GLY A 766 10.30 2.96 -13.26
C GLY A 766 9.62 2.22 -14.40
N LEU A 767 8.83 1.20 -14.06
CA LEU A 767 8.09 0.43 -15.07
C LEU A 767 6.86 1.23 -15.54
N THR A 768 6.95 1.88 -16.70
CA THR A 768 5.95 2.86 -17.19
C THR A 768 4.63 2.21 -17.63
N ASP A 769 4.63 0.90 -17.85
CA ASP A 769 3.42 0.10 -18.11
C ASP A 769 2.74 -0.41 -16.83
N LYS A 770 3.30 -0.11 -15.65
CA LYS A 770 2.74 -0.52 -14.35
C LYS A 770 2.23 0.67 -13.57
N THR A 771 1.06 0.50 -12.93
CA THR A 771 0.40 1.59 -12.16
C THR A 771 1.35 2.24 -11.16
N THR A 772 2.07 1.42 -10.38
CA THR A 772 3.05 1.88 -9.39
C THR A 772 4.46 1.45 -9.78
N GLY A 773 4.85 1.71 -11.02
CA GLY A 773 6.11 1.28 -11.63
C GLY A 773 7.40 1.59 -10.86
N LEU A 774 7.44 2.68 -10.08
CA LEU A 774 8.58 3.00 -9.21
C LEU A 774 8.82 1.94 -8.12
N ALA A 775 7.79 1.19 -7.71
CA ALA A 775 7.93 0.11 -6.74
C ALA A 775 8.78 -1.08 -7.25
N ALA A 776 9.03 -1.14 -8.56
CA ALA A 776 9.94 -2.12 -9.13
C ALA A 776 11.40 -1.87 -8.75
N ILE A 777 11.75 -0.63 -8.40
CA ILE A 777 13.11 -0.20 -8.10
C ILE A 777 13.42 -0.48 -6.63
N LYS A 778 14.51 -1.21 -6.38
CA LYS A 778 15.02 -1.51 -5.05
C LYS A 778 16.11 -0.53 -4.61
N GLU A 779 16.88 -0.03 -5.57
CA GLU A 779 17.97 0.90 -5.33
C GLU A 779 18.33 1.65 -6.61
N ILE A 780 18.67 2.93 -6.47
CA ILE A 780 19.34 3.74 -7.49
C ILE A 780 20.62 4.31 -6.87
N ALA A 781 21.75 4.15 -7.56
CA ALA A 781 23.04 4.68 -7.13
C ALA A 781 23.86 5.19 -8.31
N VAL A 782 24.63 6.25 -8.09
CA VAL A 782 25.65 6.69 -9.05
C VAL A 782 26.95 5.93 -8.76
N ALA A 783 27.32 5.02 -9.66
CA ALA A 783 28.58 4.29 -9.59
C ALA A 783 29.68 5.16 -10.18
N LYS A 784 30.60 5.62 -9.32
CA LYS A 784 31.72 6.48 -9.73
C LYS A 784 32.82 5.69 -10.44
N GLY A 785 33.38 6.27 -11.50
CA GLY A 785 34.57 5.75 -12.15
C GLY A 785 35.78 5.79 -11.20
N SER A 786 36.56 4.71 -11.09
CA SER A 786 37.77 4.73 -10.26
C SER A 786 38.88 5.46 -11.01
N SER A 787 39.14 6.72 -10.65
CA SER A 787 40.35 7.40 -11.12
C SER A 787 41.58 6.76 -10.45
N SER A 788 42.42 6.08 -11.21
CA SER A 788 43.75 5.70 -10.73
C SER A 788 44.64 6.95 -10.66
N THR A 789 44.58 7.66 -9.54
CA THR A 789 45.64 8.60 -9.16
C THR A 789 46.44 8.00 -8.02
N SER A 790 47.58 7.40 -8.38
CA SER A 790 48.65 7.15 -7.43
C SER A 790 49.07 8.48 -6.78
N LYS A 791 48.72 8.67 -5.51
CA LYS A 791 49.45 9.59 -4.64
C LYS A 791 49.92 8.83 -3.41
N THR A 792 51.20 8.50 -3.45
CA THR A 792 52.05 8.28 -2.29
C THR A 792 51.89 9.43 -1.29
N ALA A 793 51.38 9.14 -0.09
CA ALA A 793 51.62 9.95 1.10
C ALA A 793 51.55 9.05 2.35
N SER A 794 52.67 8.99 3.04
CA SER A 794 52.94 8.32 4.31
C SER A 794 52.25 9.00 5.51
N THR A 795 52.22 8.27 6.63
CA THR A 795 51.89 8.64 8.04
C THR A 795 50.42 8.62 8.41
N SER A 796 49.94 8.15 9.58
CA SER A 796 50.50 7.46 10.76
C SER A 796 49.33 6.95 11.62
N LYS A 797 49.52 5.81 12.31
CA LYS A 797 48.99 5.32 13.62
C LYS A 797 47.66 5.93 14.16
N ALA A 798 46.71 5.22 14.78
CA ALA A 798 46.68 3.93 15.47
C ALA A 798 45.23 3.51 15.80
N ALA A 799 44.98 2.22 16.00
CA ALA A 799 43.88 1.70 16.84
C ALA A 799 44.32 0.39 17.52
N PRO A 800 43.97 0.16 18.80
CA PRO A 800 43.96 -1.17 19.41
C PRO A 800 42.56 -1.47 20.03
N PRO A 801 42.33 -2.63 20.68
CA PRO A 801 42.22 -3.96 20.07
C PRO A 801 41.02 -4.79 20.61
N SER A 802 40.63 -5.89 19.94
CA SER A 802 40.03 -7.07 20.60
C SER A 802 40.03 -8.27 19.64
N THR A 803 41.06 -9.12 19.70
CA THR A 803 41.08 -10.48 20.31
C THR A 803 40.35 -11.57 19.50
N ASN A 804 41.17 -12.36 18.83
CA ASN A 804 40.90 -13.71 18.32
C ASN A 804 40.60 -14.70 19.46
N THR A 805 39.84 -15.76 19.16
CA THR A 805 40.38 -17.13 19.23
C THR A 805 39.66 -18.05 18.25
N CYS A 806 40.48 -18.88 17.61
CA CYS A 806 40.20 -19.85 16.56
C CYS A 806 40.19 -21.26 17.15
N SER A 807 39.48 -22.20 16.52
CA SER A 807 39.92 -23.60 16.46
C SER A 807 39.41 -24.25 15.19
N ASP A 808 40.33 -24.47 14.25
CA ASP A 808 40.22 -25.33 13.07
C ASP A 808 40.08 -26.82 13.45
N LEU A 809 39.37 -27.58 12.62
CA LEU A 809 39.74 -28.97 12.26
C LEU A 809 39.24 -29.27 10.84
N VAL A 810 40.20 -29.59 9.96
CA VAL A 810 40.04 -29.98 8.56
C VAL A 810 39.60 -31.45 8.46
N ALA A 811 38.65 -31.76 7.58
CA ALA A 811 38.38 -33.10 7.07
C ALA A 811 38.29 -33.11 5.53
N SER A 812 38.95 -34.09 4.94
CA SER A 812 39.16 -34.32 3.50
C SER A 812 37.87 -34.46 2.68
N SER A 813 37.78 -33.81 1.52
CA SER A 813 36.70 -34.00 0.54
C SER A 813 36.77 -35.38 -0.12
N ALA A 814 35.85 -36.29 0.22
CA ALA A 814 35.62 -37.52 -0.54
C ALA A 814 34.81 -37.24 -1.82
N ARG A 815 35.12 -37.92 -2.92
CA ARG A 815 34.34 -37.81 -4.18
C ARG A 815 33.00 -38.53 -4.02
N THR A 816 31.91 -37.82 -4.27
CA THR A 816 30.56 -38.41 -4.34
C THR A 816 30.31 -39.04 -5.72
N PHE A 817 29.81 -40.27 -5.74
CA PHE A 817 29.35 -40.97 -6.95
C PHE A 817 28.08 -40.29 -7.51
N PRO A 818 27.85 -40.26 -8.84
CA PRO A 818 26.66 -39.65 -9.42
C PRO A 818 25.37 -40.26 -8.85
N ARG A 819 24.35 -39.44 -8.58
CA ARG A 819 23.01 -39.90 -8.16
C ARG A 819 22.05 -39.85 -9.37
N PRO A 820 21.25 -40.90 -9.63
CA PRO A 820 20.23 -40.84 -10.68
C PRO A 820 19.08 -39.90 -10.27
N SER A 821 18.37 -39.35 -11.26
CA SER A 821 17.13 -38.60 -11.03
C SER A 821 16.04 -39.52 -10.48
N ASN A 822 15.09 -38.97 -9.70
CA ASN A 822 14.06 -39.69 -8.93
C ASN A 822 13.09 -40.56 -9.76
N HIS A 823 13.28 -40.68 -11.07
CA HIS A 823 12.36 -41.35 -12.00
C HIS A 823 12.85 -42.71 -12.52
N SER A 824 14.12 -43.10 -12.30
CA SER A 824 14.58 -44.45 -12.68
C SER A 824 14.72 -45.36 -11.46
N ARG A 825 13.90 -46.41 -11.46
CA ARG A 825 13.90 -47.44 -10.43
C ARG A 825 15.10 -48.39 -10.62
N LEU A 826 15.48 -48.68 -11.87
CA LEU A 826 16.62 -49.54 -12.19
C LEU A 826 17.98 -48.89 -11.86
N ALA A 827 18.16 -47.61 -12.17
CA ALA A 827 19.39 -46.89 -11.82
C ALA A 827 19.53 -46.69 -10.30
N SER A 828 18.41 -46.49 -9.60
CA SER A 828 18.38 -46.43 -8.13
C SER A 828 18.82 -47.74 -7.48
N ILE A 829 18.40 -48.89 -8.02
CA ILE A 829 18.86 -50.21 -7.58
C ILE A 829 20.36 -50.40 -7.86
N LEU A 830 20.85 -49.98 -9.03
CA LEU A 830 22.29 -50.07 -9.36
C LEU A 830 23.14 -49.22 -8.41
N THR A 831 22.66 -48.03 -8.05
CA THR A 831 23.32 -47.13 -7.09
C THR A 831 23.36 -47.73 -5.68
N TYR A 832 22.29 -48.44 -5.28
CA TYR A 832 22.23 -49.15 -4.00
C TYR A 832 23.32 -50.24 -3.88
N PHE A 833 23.62 -50.97 -4.95
CA PHE A 833 24.65 -52.03 -4.94
C PHE A 833 26.09 -51.54 -5.17
N THR A 834 26.29 -50.30 -5.60
CA THR A 834 27.61 -49.75 -5.95
C THR A 834 28.15 -48.75 -4.92
N SER A 835 27.32 -48.27 -3.98
CA SER A 835 27.76 -47.37 -2.90
C SER A 835 28.38 -48.13 -1.73
N THR A 836 29.68 -47.95 -1.50
CA THR A 836 30.41 -48.49 -0.33
C THR A 836 30.40 -47.57 0.89
N THR A 837 29.68 -46.44 0.84
CA THR A 837 29.56 -45.47 1.93
C THR A 837 28.10 -45.15 2.23
N THR A 838 27.72 -45.27 3.51
CA THR A 838 26.43 -44.90 4.16
C THR A 838 25.22 -44.80 3.24
N VAL A 839 24.49 -45.91 3.12
CA VAL A 839 23.22 -46.02 2.38
C VAL A 839 22.16 -45.11 3.03
N ASP A 840 21.59 -44.21 2.22
CA ASP A 840 20.44 -43.38 2.56
C ASP A 840 19.23 -44.30 2.84
N ALA A 841 18.78 -44.38 4.09
CA ALA A 841 17.84 -45.40 4.59
C ALA A 841 16.42 -45.37 3.97
N LYS A 842 16.19 -44.55 2.94
CA LYS A 842 14.89 -44.34 2.28
C LYS A 842 14.67 -45.16 1.00
N ILE A 843 15.68 -45.82 0.42
CA ILE A 843 15.52 -46.61 -0.82
C ILE A 843 15.57 -48.10 -0.51
N ARG A 844 14.40 -48.76 -0.56
CA ARG A 844 14.30 -50.23 -0.43
C ARG A 844 14.23 -50.86 -1.82
N PRO A 845 15.20 -51.73 -2.22
CA PRO A 845 15.22 -52.35 -3.54
C PRO A 845 13.93 -53.12 -3.88
N ARG A 846 13.31 -53.75 -2.86
CA ARG A 846 12.04 -54.47 -3.01
C ARG A 846 10.90 -53.57 -3.47
N ASP A 847 10.78 -52.36 -2.92
CA ASP A 847 9.70 -51.42 -3.26
C ASP A 847 9.90 -50.85 -4.67
N GLN A 848 11.15 -50.71 -5.10
CA GLN A 848 11.50 -50.30 -6.47
C GLN A 848 11.19 -51.39 -7.50
N ILE A 849 11.47 -52.66 -7.19
CA ILE A 849 11.13 -53.80 -8.06
C ILE A 849 9.61 -53.97 -8.17
N VAL A 850 8.88 -53.91 -7.05
CA VAL A 850 7.42 -54.02 -7.05
C VAL A 850 6.77 -52.85 -7.79
N GLY A 851 7.26 -51.63 -7.57
CA GLY A 851 6.80 -50.45 -8.30
C GLY A 851 7.09 -50.53 -9.80
N PHE A 852 8.28 -51.00 -10.19
CA PHE A 852 8.61 -51.22 -11.61
C PHE A 852 7.71 -52.28 -12.24
N GLY A 853 7.47 -53.41 -11.57
CA GLY A 853 6.55 -54.44 -12.05
C GLY A 853 5.12 -53.93 -12.23
N ARG A 854 4.62 -53.12 -11.28
CA ARG A 854 3.30 -52.47 -11.37
C ARG A 854 3.23 -51.51 -12.56
N ASP A 855 4.24 -50.65 -12.73
CA ASP A 855 4.24 -49.63 -13.78
C ASP A 855 4.47 -50.26 -15.17
N LEU A 856 5.18 -51.39 -15.26
CA LEU A 856 5.35 -52.18 -16.48
C LEU A 856 4.05 -52.89 -16.89
N LEU A 857 3.26 -53.38 -15.93
CA LEU A 857 1.95 -53.99 -16.19
C LEU A 857 0.92 -52.97 -16.68
N HIS A 858 0.93 -51.74 -16.16
CA HIS A 858 -0.03 -50.70 -16.56
C HIS A 858 0.36 -49.96 -17.84
N ARG A 859 1.66 -49.72 -18.09
CA ARG A 859 2.14 -48.92 -19.23
C ARG A 859 3.51 -49.42 -19.75
N PRO A 860 3.57 -50.60 -20.41
CA PRO A 860 4.83 -51.30 -20.68
C PRO A 860 5.82 -50.47 -21.53
N LEU A 861 5.38 -49.87 -22.63
CA LEU A 861 6.25 -49.12 -23.54
C LEU A 861 6.74 -47.79 -22.95
N ALA A 862 5.87 -47.05 -22.24
CA ALA A 862 6.24 -45.77 -21.62
C ALA A 862 7.22 -45.97 -20.44
N THR A 863 7.00 -47.02 -19.64
CA THR A 863 7.87 -47.39 -18.53
C THR A 863 9.25 -47.83 -19.05
N LEU A 864 9.31 -48.69 -20.08
CA LEU A 864 10.56 -49.09 -20.73
C LEU A 864 11.33 -47.90 -21.33
N TRP A 865 10.65 -47.00 -22.04
CA TRP A 865 11.29 -45.84 -22.67
C TRP A 865 11.85 -44.86 -21.63
N THR A 866 11.10 -44.62 -20.55
CA THR A 866 11.53 -43.73 -19.46
C THR A 866 12.75 -44.30 -18.73
N GLU A 867 12.72 -45.59 -18.38
CA GLU A 867 13.87 -46.25 -17.77
C GLU A 867 15.09 -46.23 -18.69
N LEU A 868 14.94 -46.55 -19.98
CA LEU A 868 16.05 -46.56 -20.93
C LEU A 868 16.71 -45.17 -21.07
N ARG A 869 15.90 -44.10 -21.18
CA ARG A 869 16.39 -42.72 -21.32
C ARG A 869 17.16 -42.26 -20.09
N VAL A 870 16.66 -42.55 -18.89
CA VAL A 870 17.34 -42.18 -17.64
C VAL A 870 18.59 -43.04 -17.42
N TRP A 871 18.56 -44.33 -17.77
CA TRP A 871 19.71 -45.23 -17.65
C TRP A 871 20.87 -44.84 -18.57
N MET A 872 20.57 -44.38 -19.80
CA MET A 872 21.59 -43.82 -20.70
C MET A 872 22.23 -42.54 -20.14
N GLY A 873 21.42 -41.62 -19.60
CA GLY A 873 21.93 -40.40 -18.97
C GLY A 873 22.78 -40.66 -17.73
N PHE A 874 22.36 -41.62 -16.90
CA PHE A 874 23.11 -42.05 -15.73
C PHE A 874 24.43 -42.75 -16.09
N SER A 875 24.41 -43.65 -17.08
CA SER A 875 25.61 -44.33 -17.58
C SER A 875 26.62 -43.33 -18.14
N PHE A 876 26.16 -42.31 -18.86
CA PHE A 876 27.01 -41.23 -19.35
C PHE A 876 27.63 -40.42 -18.20
N ALA A 877 26.88 -40.10 -17.16
CA ALA A 877 27.40 -39.40 -15.97
C ALA A 877 28.43 -40.23 -15.20
N VAL A 878 28.22 -41.55 -15.08
CA VAL A 878 29.19 -42.47 -14.47
C VAL A 878 30.48 -42.55 -15.30
N VAL A 879 30.37 -42.58 -16.63
CA VAL A 879 31.53 -42.56 -17.54
C VAL A 879 32.30 -41.24 -17.43
N LEU A 880 31.62 -40.09 -17.35
CA LEU A 880 32.30 -38.80 -17.14
C LEU A 880 32.98 -38.70 -15.77
N TRP A 881 32.37 -39.28 -14.73
CA TRP A 881 32.94 -39.35 -13.39
C TRP A 881 34.19 -40.26 -13.34
N THR A 882 34.18 -41.40 -14.03
CA THR A 882 35.36 -42.28 -14.14
C THR A 882 36.47 -41.69 -14.99
N LEU A 883 36.13 -40.93 -16.06
CA LEU A 883 37.08 -40.29 -16.98
C LEU A 883 37.71 -38.98 -16.46
N ARG A 884 37.40 -38.54 -15.23
CA ARG A 884 37.98 -37.33 -14.59
C ARG A 884 37.79 -36.02 -15.38
N ALA A 885 36.71 -35.89 -16.14
CA ALA A 885 36.47 -34.75 -17.03
C ALA A 885 35.85 -33.50 -16.34
N PHE A 886 35.85 -33.43 -15.00
CA PHE A 886 35.37 -32.25 -14.25
C PHE A 886 36.56 -31.47 -13.65
N PRO A 887 36.68 -30.15 -13.87
CA PRO A 887 37.67 -29.34 -13.17
C PRO A 887 37.31 -29.20 -11.69
N SER A 888 38.26 -29.50 -10.81
CA SER A 888 38.18 -29.23 -9.37
C SER A 888 38.96 -27.95 -9.08
N GLY A 889 38.35 -26.98 -8.41
CA GLY A 889 38.96 -25.67 -8.15
C GLY A 889 38.80 -25.24 -6.70
N SER A 890 39.84 -25.45 -5.90
CA SER A 890 40.18 -24.62 -4.74
C SER A 890 41.71 -24.49 -4.70
N GLY A 891 42.25 -23.30 -4.45
CA GLY A 891 43.62 -23.21 -3.94
C GLY A 891 44.37 -21.90 -4.20
N SER A 892 44.64 -21.17 -3.11
CA SER A 892 45.63 -20.10 -3.00
C SER A 892 47.08 -20.63 -3.02
N ARG A 893 47.97 -19.76 -3.53
CA ARG A 893 49.45 -19.78 -3.68
C ARG A 893 50.29 -20.39 -2.54
N SER A 894 51.49 -20.94 -2.87
CA SER A 894 52.81 -20.35 -2.52
C SER A 894 54.07 -21.24 -2.78
N ILE A 895 54.90 -20.81 -3.76
CA ILE A 895 56.37 -20.51 -3.72
C ILE A 895 57.47 -21.62 -3.56
N LYS A 896 58.38 -21.60 -4.57
CA LYS A 896 59.86 -21.92 -4.64
C LYS A 896 60.31 -23.40 -4.54
N SER A 897 61.35 -23.89 -5.22
CA SER A 897 62.39 -23.37 -6.16
C SER A 897 63.17 -24.59 -6.70
N ASN A 898 63.48 -24.70 -7.99
CA ASN A 898 64.78 -24.41 -8.66
C ASN A 898 65.37 -25.70 -9.27
N GLU A 899 65.52 -25.76 -10.61
CA GLU A 899 66.80 -26.05 -11.28
C GLU A 899 66.68 -25.98 -12.83
N LYS A 900 67.30 -24.91 -13.37
CA LYS A 900 68.14 -24.77 -14.59
C LYS A 900 67.75 -25.45 -15.93
N SER A 901 67.33 -24.59 -16.87
CA SER A 901 67.87 -24.27 -18.24
C SER A 901 68.49 -25.38 -19.12
N PRO A 902 68.25 -25.40 -20.46
CA PRO A 902 68.47 -24.29 -21.42
C PRO A 902 67.27 -24.03 -22.38
N VAL A 903 66.88 -22.79 -22.73
CA VAL A 903 67.47 -21.78 -23.66
C VAL A 903 67.26 -22.09 -25.16
N ILE A 904 66.42 -21.22 -25.77
CA ILE A 904 66.22 -20.83 -27.19
C ILE A 904 65.22 -21.66 -28.05
N ALA A 905 64.03 -21.09 -28.28
CA ALA A 905 63.51 -20.61 -29.59
C ALA A 905 61.96 -20.58 -29.66
N ASP A 906 61.43 -19.35 -29.78
CA ASP A 906 60.09 -18.88 -30.21
C ASP A 906 58.95 -19.86 -30.55
N SER A 907 57.78 -19.65 -29.92
CA SER A 907 56.55 -19.28 -30.65
C SER A 907 55.37 -18.89 -29.72
N LYS A 908 54.95 -17.62 -29.89
CA LYS A 908 53.65 -16.95 -29.65
C LYS A 908 52.76 -17.37 -28.47
N ALA A 909 52.59 -16.40 -27.57
CA ALA A 909 51.57 -16.33 -26.53
C ALA A 909 50.13 -16.45 -27.07
N SER A 910 49.26 -17.09 -26.28
CA SER A 910 47.80 -16.99 -26.38
C SER A 910 47.30 -16.47 -25.03
N GLU A 911 46.86 -15.21 -25.03
CA GLU A 911 46.25 -14.49 -23.91
C GLU A 911 44.80 -14.95 -23.70
N THR A 912 44.42 -15.25 -22.46
CA THR A 912 43.02 -15.35 -22.04
C THR A 912 42.49 -13.95 -21.73
N ARG A 913 41.65 -13.41 -22.62
CA ARG A 913 40.90 -12.14 -22.49
C ARG A 913 39.79 -12.28 -21.43
N GLU A 914 39.82 -11.43 -20.39
CA GLU A 914 38.61 -11.02 -19.68
C GLU A 914 37.73 -10.19 -20.63
N ALA A 915 36.41 -10.40 -20.63
CA ALA A 915 35.50 -9.61 -21.44
C ALA A 915 35.56 -8.13 -21.00
N PRO A 916 35.73 -7.17 -21.91
CA PRO A 916 35.77 -5.76 -21.55
C PRO A 916 34.40 -5.31 -21.01
N SER A 917 34.39 -4.63 -19.85
CA SER A 917 33.19 -3.93 -19.36
C SER A 917 32.70 -2.92 -20.40
N VAL A 918 31.39 -2.86 -20.63
CA VAL A 918 30.78 -1.93 -21.61
C VAL A 918 31.07 -0.47 -21.27
N PHE A 919 31.12 -0.15 -19.97
CA PHE A 919 31.55 1.16 -19.49
C PHE A 919 33.04 1.12 -19.10
N PRO A 920 33.86 2.08 -19.54
CA PRO A 920 35.21 2.28 -19.04
C PRO A 920 35.24 2.40 -17.51
N VAL A 921 36.34 1.94 -16.90
CA VAL A 921 36.52 1.92 -15.44
C VAL A 921 36.49 3.33 -14.82
N ASP A 922 36.83 4.35 -15.59
CA ASP A 922 36.86 5.76 -15.21
C ASP A 922 35.56 6.51 -15.52
N GLN A 923 34.49 5.79 -15.85
CA GLN A 923 33.22 6.37 -16.26
C GLN A 923 32.15 6.29 -15.17
N ASP A 924 31.49 7.42 -14.90
CA ASP A 924 30.33 7.47 -14.00
C ASP A 924 29.11 6.86 -14.71
N ARG A 925 28.28 6.13 -13.95
CA ARG A 925 27.03 5.54 -14.49
C ARG A 925 25.94 5.47 -13.44
N LEU A 926 24.70 5.61 -13.87
CA LEU A 926 23.53 5.37 -13.04
C LEU A 926 23.28 3.87 -12.97
N ARG A 927 23.35 3.29 -11.78
CA ARG A 927 23.05 1.88 -11.53
C ARG A 927 21.69 1.77 -10.85
N ILE A 928 20.81 0.97 -11.43
CA ILE A 928 19.43 0.74 -10.97
C ILE A 928 19.25 -0.75 -10.74
N THR A 929 18.80 -1.11 -9.54
CA THR A 929 18.52 -2.50 -9.18
C THR A 929 17.01 -2.72 -9.11
N LEU A 930 16.51 -3.70 -9.86
CA LEU A 930 15.07 -3.98 -9.97
C LEU A 930 14.67 -5.29 -9.29
N GLY A 931 13.57 -5.23 -8.54
CA GLY A 931 12.86 -6.39 -8.01
C GLY A 931 11.87 -7.03 -8.98
N PHE A 932 11.39 -6.24 -9.94
CA PHE A 932 10.41 -6.63 -10.95
C PHE A 932 10.86 -6.18 -12.35
N ALA A 933 10.43 -6.90 -13.37
CA ALA A 933 10.65 -6.52 -14.76
C ALA A 933 9.38 -6.67 -15.60
N SER A 934 9.23 -5.76 -16.57
CA SER A 934 8.19 -5.74 -17.59
C SER A 934 8.79 -5.32 -18.95
N SER A 935 7.94 -5.09 -19.94
CA SER A 935 8.36 -4.63 -21.28
C SER A 935 8.67 -3.14 -21.36
N HIS A 936 8.52 -2.36 -20.29
CA HIS A 936 8.65 -0.91 -20.38
C HIS A 936 9.35 -0.35 -19.15
N LEU A 937 10.67 -0.12 -19.23
CA LEU A 937 11.43 0.67 -18.25
C LEU A 937 11.71 2.05 -18.83
N GLY A 938 11.08 3.08 -18.26
CA GLY A 938 11.16 4.44 -18.77
C GLY A 938 12.25 5.29 -18.15
N PHE A 939 12.78 6.21 -18.95
CA PHE A 939 13.74 7.24 -18.57
C PHE A 939 13.35 8.58 -19.18
N PHE A 940 13.65 9.67 -18.47
CA PHE A 940 13.66 11.01 -19.04
C PHE A 940 15.09 11.55 -19.01
N VAL A 941 15.61 11.92 -20.18
CA VAL A 941 17.01 12.34 -20.34
C VAL A 941 17.11 13.67 -21.08
N ASP A 942 18.05 14.52 -20.69
CA ASP A 942 18.33 15.77 -21.42
C ASP A 942 19.04 15.51 -22.77
N GLN A 943 19.84 14.44 -22.86
CA GLN A 943 20.61 14.04 -24.04
C GLN A 943 20.54 12.53 -24.27
N SER A 944 19.96 12.11 -25.38
CA SER A 944 19.68 10.69 -25.68
C SER A 944 20.59 10.09 -26.77
N GLU A 945 21.29 10.91 -27.56
CA GLU A 945 22.05 10.47 -28.73
C GLU A 945 23.23 9.58 -28.38
N ARG A 946 23.77 9.77 -27.18
CA ARG A 946 24.91 9.01 -26.66
C ARG A 946 24.52 8.11 -25.50
N LEU A 947 23.23 7.85 -25.29
CA LEU A 947 22.79 7.03 -24.17
C LEU A 947 23.19 5.57 -24.41
N VAL A 948 23.91 4.98 -23.46
CA VAL A 948 24.24 3.56 -23.43
C VAL A 948 23.51 2.95 -22.25
N ILE A 949 22.79 1.86 -22.51
CA ILE A 949 22.04 1.11 -21.51
C ILE A 949 22.58 -0.32 -21.49
N VAL A 950 22.84 -0.82 -20.29
CA VAL A 950 23.42 -2.15 -20.02
C VAL A 950 22.50 -2.89 -19.06
N LEU A 951 22.20 -4.15 -19.35
CA LEU A 951 21.42 -5.04 -18.49
C LEU A 951 22.28 -6.23 -18.08
N ASP A 952 22.47 -6.41 -16.77
CA ASP A 952 23.28 -7.49 -16.18
C ASP A 952 24.70 -7.61 -16.79
N GLY A 953 25.28 -6.46 -17.19
CA GLY A 953 26.63 -6.37 -17.78
C GLY A 953 26.67 -6.41 -19.31
N GLU A 954 25.56 -6.73 -19.97
CA GLU A 954 25.45 -6.81 -21.42
C GLU A 954 24.79 -5.56 -22.01
N ARG A 955 25.35 -5.02 -23.09
CA ARG A 955 24.79 -3.82 -23.75
C ARG A 955 23.44 -4.14 -24.39
N ILE A 956 22.44 -3.32 -24.12
CA ILE A 956 21.13 -3.42 -24.77
C ILE A 956 21.25 -2.91 -26.21
N ASN A 957 20.78 -3.71 -27.17
CA ASN A 957 20.70 -3.33 -28.59
C ASN A 957 19.62 -2.27 -28.81
N GLU A 958 19.84 -1.36 -29.76
CA GLU A 958 18.91 -0.25 -30.09
C GLU A 958 17.50 -0.74 -30.46
N GLN A 959 17.35 -1.98 -30.97
CA GLN A 959 16.04 -2.57 -31.29
C GLN A 959 15.10 -2.72 -30.07
N TRP A 960 15.65 -2.68 -28.85
CA TRP A 960 14.90 -2.78 -27.60
C TRP A 960 14.73 -1.41 -26.91
N ILE A 961 15.13 -0.33 -27.58
CA ILE A 961 15.09 1.03 -27.06
C ILE A 961 14.18 1.85 -27.97
N GLU A 962 13.10 2.37 -27.40
CA GLU A 962 12.20 3.31 -28.06
C GLU A 962 12.47 4.72 -27.54
N LYS A 963 12.43 5.71 -28.42
CA LYS A 963 12.66 7.12 -28.06
C LYS A 963 11.46 7.94 -28.51
N GLY A 964 10.86 8.67 -27.57
CA GLY A 964 9.73 9.58 -27.83
C GLY A 964 10.14 10.85 -28.58
N GLU A 965 9.27 11.84 -28.64
CA GLU A 965 9.56 13.13 -29.25
C GLU A 965 10.67 13.86 -28.49
N LYS A 966 11.67 14.37 -29.23
CA LYS A 966 12.75 15.15 -28.63
C LYS A 966 12.30 16.60 -28.45
N THR A 967 12.25 17.05 -27.20
CA THR A 967 11.92 18.44 -26.85
C THR A 967 13.17 19.24 -26.48
N LYS A 968 13.00 20.51 -26.11
CA LYS A 968 14.09 21.34 -25.55
C LYS A 968 14.50 20.90 -24.15
N GLU A 969 13.59 20.28 -23.40
CA GLU A 969 13.83 19.84 -22.02
C GLU A 969 14.46 18.47 -21.94
N GLY A 970 14.21 17.61 -22.94
CA GLY A 970 14.75 16.27 -22.99
C GLY A 970 13.96 15.36 -23.92
N GLN A 971 14.17 14.06 -23.77
CA GLN A 971 13.50 13.01 -24.52
C GLN A 971 13.15 11.85 -23.59
N LEU A 972 11.96 11.29 -23.78
CA LEU A 972 11.57 10.03 -23.15
C LEU A 972 12.26 8.86 -23.87
N VAL A 973 12.82 7.95 -23.09
CA VAL A 973 13.46 6.72 -23.58
C VAL A 973 12.85 5.55 -22.84
N ASP A 974 12.30 4.60 -23.58
CA ASP A 974 11.67 3.39 -23.03
C ASP A 974 12.46 2.16 -23.44
N VAL A 975 12.66 1.24 -22.50
CA VAL A 975 13.45 0.03 -22.71
C VAL A 975 12.57 -1.19 -22.57
N ASN A 976 12.53 -2.01 -23.63
CA ASN A 976 11.93 -3.32 -23.62
C ASN A 976 12.81 -4.33 -22.88
N LEU A 977 12.83 -4.20 -21.55
CA LEU A 977 13.57 -5.08 -20.68
C LEU A 977 13.14 -6.52 -20.89
N GLU A 978 11.82 -6.80 -20.94
CA GLU A 978 11.28 -8.15 -21.08
C GLU A 978 11.74 -8.85 -22.37
N GLY A 979 11.75 -8.15 -23.49
CA GLY A 979 12.28 -8.67 -24.75
C GLY A 979 13.78 -8.90 -24.69
N CYS A 980 14.52 -7.95 -24.11
CA CYS A 980 15.98 -8.01 -24.01
C CYS A 980 16.46 -9.22 -23.19
N TRP A 981 16.00 -9.40 -21.96
CA TRP A 981 16.45 -10.54 -21.13
C TRP A 981 15.98 -11.89 -21.67
N THR A 982 14.79 -11.97 -22.27
CA THR A 982 14.29 -13.20 -22.91
C THR A 982 15.22 -13.64 -24.04
N ALA A 983 15.80 -12.69 -24.78
CA ALA A 983 16.78 -12.96 -25.83
C ALA A 983 18.16 -13.38 -25.29
N MET A 984 18.56 -12.88 -24.11
CA MET A 984 19.89 -13.16 -23.51
C MET A 984 20.00 -14.53 -22.82
N GLY A 985 18.89 -15.21 -22.52
CA GLY A 985 18.88 -16.53 -21.90
C GLY A 985 18.76 -16.51 -20.37
N ALA A 986 18.96 -17.67 -19.73
CA ALA A 986 18.61 -17.87 -18.33
C ALA A 986 19.29 -16.85 -17.38
N PRO A 987 18.52 -16.19 -16.48
CA PRO A 987 19.03 -15.10 -15.66
C PRO A 987 20.14 -15.56 -14.70
N MET A 988 21.18 -14.73 -14.54
CA MET A 988 22.18 -14.87 -13.48
C MET A 988 21.86 -13.92 -12.31
N GLY A 989 21.95 -14.40 -11.06
CA GLY A 989 21.70 -13.59 -9.86
C GLY A 989 20.23 -13.45 -9.45
N SER A 990 19.97 -12.76 -8.33
CA SER A 990 18.63 -12.62 -7.72
C SER A 990 17.84 -11.39 -8.16
N GLU A 991 18.47 -10.41 -8.79
CA GLU A 991 17.90 -9.10 -9.16
C GLU A 991 18.41 -8.65 -10.53
N TRP A 992 17.66 -7.82 -11.25
CA TRP A 992 18.14 -7.22 -12.50
C TRP A 992 18.90 -5.94 -12.20
N VAL A 993 20.07 -5.77 -12.82
CA VAL A 993 20.88 -4.56 -12.71
C VAL A 993 20.91 -3.86 -14.06
N VAL A 994 20.37 -2.65 -14.10
CA VAL A 994 20.42 -1.77 -15.27
C VAL A 994 21.45 -0.68 -15.00
N GLU A 995 22.41 -0.51 -15.89
CA GLU A 995 23.38 0.58 -15.85
C GLU A 995 23.17 1.51 -17.05
N VAL A 996 23.09 2.81 -16.79
CA VAL A 996 22.84 3.85 -17.79
C VAL A 996 23.94 4.90 -17.73
N GLY A 997 24.51 5.27 -18.87
CA GLY A 997 25.56 6.28 -18.95
C GLY A 997 25.79 6.77 -20.37
N GLN A 998 26.81 7.60 -20.55
CA GLN A 998 27.17 8.15 -21.86
C GLN A 998 28.11 7.20 -22.64
N GLY A 999 27.89 6.96 -23.92
CA GLY A 999 28.86 6.27 -24.76
C GLY A 999 30.07 7.17 -25.03
N ARG A 1000 31.28 6.70 -24.68
CA ARG A 1000 32.53 7.27 -25.20
C ARG A 1000 32.86 6.64 -26.56
N ILE A 1001 33.29 7.47 -27.51
CA ILE A 1001 33.75 7.05 -28.86
C ILE A 1001 35.13 6.42 -28.74
#